data_AF-A0AA36IEN6-F1
#
_entry.id   AF-A0AA36IEN6-F1
#
_cell.length_a   1.000
_cell.length_b   1.000
_cell.length_c   1.000
_cell.angle_alpha   90.00
_cell.angle_beta   90.00
_cell.angle_gamma   90.00
#
_symmetry.space_group_name_H-M   'P 1'
#
loop_
_entity.id
_entity.type
_entity.pdbx_description
1 polymer ?
#
loop_
_entity_poly.entity_id
_entity_poly.type
_entity_poly.pdbx_seq_one_letter_code
_entity_poly.pdbx_strand_id
1 'polypeptide(L)'
;MAFCEGRLASGTPAWLVGCHTLSLAGAFMYLLMSVWFSMHASITAKSYETRLLTQLVRLPVPSWSQLEGARTYGSTFEKTTTKQMLRVPFVMGTQQRVLNEKADGSGEAGRPGQNEGSGALPESADLWGLEGNGDKIYELDGSIRTNPDELRHLQLIKQVMKYWQSYDGFARVAMSMGTNQLILGLSYYVIGYVLISNKAIMACWLVVLLFMVIATALIRLDMSLTGLEFRAAVVLVSAGPALTALAAQQWRLHTVKGYEIVHLLAPLPYAAEAAWLMLLLYISKVGEQEGGAMLPTGFRSVMYIDVFGWIKRARAKGKEEQEAALSFNTAEEEEEAEAAAEASGGPEVAGKGPAMAAASYEGRLLKAPKASRPEELPGAAKPPPEFLAKPEMFDPTTFVPREKDGHQANHDQDIHPYLKPGLVPWRIFCSATSLLLILWWTSGLLILLQASGWSALRVSPLLRDSEEGPKPIEQGAFLLEEAVAPGGQPLMGEHIETSWPFGAAPKRLACAADGGAVSLAASSRFGLFEAELQQTTKTSGVADRSADFRYAPACDALEGEALQDVAVDCQGRCALLLHRQGRRLTRCALKGVRSEGAVAMSLSDGWLGEGDAAAGEAQEEVSSLALLDSCGKASGSQRCAYAETTSGRLVELKSGLEGSMRADWLPTRVLMADSRAMRRG
;
A
#
# COMPACT_ATOMS: atom_id res chain seq x y z
N MET A 1 -17.52 18.49 2.38
CA MET A 1 -16.33 18.57 3.26
C MET A 1 -16.40 17.38 4.20
N ALA A 2 -15.72 16.27 3.89
CA ALA A 2 -15.76 15.08 4.74
C ALA A 2 -14.84 15.32 5.95
N PHE A 3 -15.40 15.29 7.16
CA PHE A 3 -14.64 15.16 8.39
C PHE A 3 -13.98 13.78 8.39
N CYS A 4 -12.83 13.64 7.74
CA CYS A 4 -12.03 12.43 7.88
C CYS A 4 -11.27 12.53 9.21
N GLU A 5 -11.67 11.73 10.20
CA GLU A 5 -10.80 11.38 11.32
C GLU A 5 -9.42 11.00 10.74
N GLY A 6 -8.37 11.70 11.15
CA GLY A 6 -7.03 11.59 10.56
C GLY A 6 -6.47 12.88 9.95
N ARG A 7 -7.20 14.00 9.95
CA ARG A 7 -6.62 15.30 9.58
C ARG A 7 -5.58 15.75 10.62
N LEU A 8 -4.40 16.13 10.15
CA LEU A 8 -3.36 16.76 10.98
C LEU A 8 -3.87 18.09 11.57
N ALA A 9 -3.43 18.42 12.79
CA ALA A 9 -3.91 19.59 13.53
C ALA A 9 -3.68 20.91 12.76
N SER A 10 -4.59 21.88 12.96
CA SER A 10 -4.44 23.23 12.44
C SER A 10 -3.17 23.88 13.01
N GLY A 11 -2.18 24.14 12.15
CA GLY A 11 -0.84 24.59 12.53
C GLY A 11 0.29 23.67 12.08
N THR A 12 -0.04 22.47 11.58
CA THR A 12 0.94 21.59 10.92
C THR A 12 1.45 22.27 9.64
N PRO A 13 2.78 22.40 9.43
CA PRO A 13 3.30 23.04 8.23
C PRO A 13 2.93 22.25 6.96
N ALA A 14 2.71 22.97 5.86
CA ALA A 14 2.21 22.40 4.61
C ALA A 14 3.13 21.31 4.01
N TRP A 15 4.45 21.45 4.17
CA TRP A 15 5.41 20.45 3.71
C TRP A 15 5.26 19.11 4.46
N LEU A 16 4.95 19.13 5.76
CA LEU A 16 4.71 17.90 6.52
C LEU A 16 3.40 17.23 6.09
N VAL A 17 2.36 18.04 5.84
CA VAL A 17 1.10 17.55 5.29
C VAL A 17 1.33 16.89 3.93
N GLY A 18 2.15 17.49 3.06
CA GLY A 18 2.50 16.93 1.76
C GLY A 18 3.22 15.58 1.82
N CYS A 19 4.19 15.41 2.73
CA CYS A 19 4.84 14.10 2.93
C CYS A 19 3.83 13.03 3.38
N HIS A 20 2.96 13.36 4.33
CA HIS A 20 1.93 12.46 4.82
C HIS A 20 0.93 12.06 3.72
N THR A 21 0.41 13.03 2.97
CA THR A 21 -0.60 12.78 1.92
C THR A 21 -0.04 12.00 0.74
N LEU A 22 1.19 12.30 0.29
CA LEU A 22 1.85 11.54 -0.78
C LEU A 22 2.14 10.10 -0.37
N SER A 23 2.60 9.87 0.86
CA SER A 23 2.84 8.52 1.38
C SER A 23 1.54 7.73 1.49
N LEU A 24 0.46 8.35 1.99
CA LEU A 24 -0.84 7.70 2.10
C LEU A 24 -1.47 7.41 0.72
N ALA A 25 -1.34 8.34 -0.23
CA ALA A 25 -1.78 8.14 -1.61
C ALA A 25 -0.99 7.00 -2.28
N GLY A 26 0.32 6.95 -2.07
CA GLY A 26 1.16 5.86 -2.56
C GLY A 26 0.79 4.52 -1.94
N ALA A 27 0.57 4.46 -0.63
CA ALA A 27 0.10 3.27 0.08
C ALA A 27 -1.22 2.76 -0.50
N PHE A 28 -2.21 3.65 -0.65
CA PHE A 28 -3.50 3.30 -1.22
C PHE A 28 -3.38 2.78 -2.66
N MET A 29 -2.62 3.48 -3.50
CA MET A 29 -2.39 3.08 -4.90
C MET A 29 -1.77 1.69 -4.99
N TYR A 30 -0.72 1.40 -4.22
CA TYR A 30 -0.06 0.10 -4.22
C TYR A 30 -0.93 -1.03 -3.65
N LEU A 31 -1.69 -0.78 -2.58
CA LEU A 31 -2.60 -1.79 -2.03
C LEU A 31 -3.76 -2.08 -2.99
N LEU A 32 -4.30 -1.06 -3.67
CA LEU A 32 -5.33 -1.25 -4.69
C LEU A 32 -4.78 -2.04 -5.89
N MET A 33 -3.57 -1.72 -6.36
CA MET A 33 -2.87 -2.49 -7.39
C MET A 33 -2.65 -3.94 -6.97
N SER A 34 -2.30 -4.19 -5.71
CA SER A 34 -2.14 -5.55 -5.17
C SER A 34 -3.44 -6.36 -5.29
N VAL A 35 -4.57 -5.78 -4.84
CA VAL A 35 -5.89 -6.44 -4.95
C VAL A 35 -6.23 -6.71 -6.41
N TRP A 36 -5.99 -5.74 -7.28
CA TRP A 36 -6.29 -5.85 -8.70
C TRP A 36 -5.45 -6.94 -9.40
N PHE A 37 -4.14 -6.97 -9.17
CA PHE A 37 -3.26 -8.02 -9.70
C PHE A 37 -3.59 -9.40 -9.14
N SER A 38 -3.92 -9.50 -7.85
CA SER A 38 -4.35 -10.77 -7.24
C SER A 38 -5.65 -11.29 -7.86
N MET A 39 -6.60 -10.40 -8.19
CA MET A 39 -7.83 -10.76 -8.88
C MET A 39 -7.54 -11.30 -10.29
N HIS A 40 -6.67 -10.62 -11.05
CA HIS A 40 -6.25 -11.10 -12.36
C HIS A 40 -5.51 -12.44 -12.29
N ALA A 41 -4.61 -12.62 -11.32
CA ALA A 41 -3.91 -13.87 -11.10
C ALA A 41 -4.89 -15.02 -10.81
N SER A 42 -5.89 -14.79 -9.94
CA SER A 42 -6.89 -15.80 -9.60
C SER A 42 -7.77 -16.17 -10.80
N ILE A 43 -8.25 -15.18 -11.56
CA ILE A 43 -9.10 -15.43 -12.73
C ILE A 43 -8.33 -16.20 -13.79
N THR A 44 -7.10 -15.77 -14.11
CA THR A 44 -6.26 -16.45 -15.11
C THR A 44 -5.92 -17.87 -14.67
N ALA A 45 -5.51 -18.08 -13.41
CA ALA A 45 -5.24 -19.41 -12.87
C ALA A 45 -6.45 -20.35 -13.00
N LYS A 46 -7.66 -19.88 -12.63
CA LYS A 46 -8.88 -20.70 -12.73
C LYS A 46 -9.31 -21.00 -14.16
N SER A 47 -9.15 -20.04 -15.07
CA SER A 47 -9.44 -20.25 -16.49
C SER A 47 -8.51 -21.29 -17.10
N TYR A 48 -7.21 -21.22 -16.82
CA TYR A 48 -6.28 -22.22 -17.31
C TYR A 48 -6.41 -23.57 -16.61
N GLU A 49 -6.73 -23.62 -15.31
CA GLU A 49 -7.03 -24.86 -14.60
C GLU A 49 -8.22 -25.58 -15.25
N THR A 50 -9.31 -24.86 -15.50
CA THR A 50 -10.49 -25.40 -16.18
C THR A 50 -10.14 -25.89 -17.58
N ARG A 51 -9.33 -25.13 -18.33
CA ARG A 51 -8.88 -25.53 -19.67
C ARG A 51 -7.99 -26.78 -19.64
N LEU A 52 -7.05 -26.85 -18.70
CA LEU A 52 -6.21 -28.02 -18.49
C LEU A 52 -7.10 -29.24 -18.22
N LEU A 53 -8.05 -29.15 -17.30
CA LEU A 53 -8.92 -30.28 -16.92
C LEU A 53 -9.91 -30.71 -18.00
N THR A 54 -10.38 -29.78 -18.85
CA THR A 54 -11.42 -30.08 -19.84
C THR A 54 -10.87 -30.41 -21.23
N GLN A 55 -9.78 -29.78 -21.64
CA GLN A 55 -9.27 -29.87 -23.02
C GLN A 55 -8.00 -30.70 -23.13
N LEU A 56 -7.10 -30.64 -22.14
CA LEU A 56 -5.74 -31.18 -22.27
C LEU A 56 -5.53 -32.45 -21.44
N VAL A 57 -5.91 -32.39 -20.16
CA VAL A 57 -5.88 -33.49 -19.21
C VAL A 57 -7.22 -34.19 -19.26
N ARG A 58 -7.49 -34.88 -20.37
CA ARG A 58 -8.49 -35.94 -20.32
C ARG A 58 -7.95 -37.02 -19.40
N LEU A 59 -8.81 -37.66 -18.59
CA LEU A 59 -8.45 -38.93 -17.94
C LEU A 59 -7.77 -39.78 -19.03
N PRO A 60 -6.55 -40.30 -18.79
CA PRO A 60 -5.93 -41.19 -19.75
C PRO A 60 -6.87 -42.38 -19.87
N VAL A 61 -7.73 -42.38 -20.89
CA VAL A 61 -8.39 -43.60 -21.32
C VAL A 61 -7.23 -44.39 -21.86
N PRO A 62 -6.79 -45.44 -21.15
CA PRO A 62 -5.59 -46.14 -21.53
C PRO A 62 -5.78 -46.59 -22.96
N SER A 63 -4.82 -46.28 -23.82
CA SER A 63 -4.86 -46.75 -25.20
C SER A 63 -4.96 -48.27 -25.17
N TRP A 64 -5.49 -48.87 -26.24
CA TRP A 64 -5.55 -50.33 -26.29
C TRP A 64 -4.16 -50.97 -26.07
N SER A 65 -3.11 -50.33 -26.59
CA SER A 65 -1.72 -50.70 -26.33
C SER A 65 -1.29 -50.58 -24.85
N GLN A 66 -1.73 -49.54 -24.13
CA GLN A 66 -1.48 -49.39 -22.70
C GLN A 66 -2.27 -50.42 -21.88
N LEU A 67 -3.52 -50.71 -22.25
CA LEU A 67 -4.31 -51.79 -21.63
C LEU A 67 -3.65 -53.15 -21.84
N GLU A 68 -3.14 -53.41 -23.04
CA GLU A 68 -2.46 -54.65 -23.39
C GLU A 68 -1.08 -54.74 -22.71
N GLY A 69 -0.36 -53.62 -22.59
CA GLY A 69 0.85 -53.47 -21.78
C GLY A 69 0.59 -53.70 -20.28
N ALA A 70 -0.51 -53.17 -19.74
CA ALA A 70 -0.91 -53.40 -18.37
C ALA A 70 -1.36 -54.86 -18.15
N ARG A 71 -2.01 -55.48 -19.14
CA ARG A 71 -2.39 -56.91 -19.11
C ARG A 71 -1.16 -57.81 -19.11
N THR A 72 -0.17 -57.52 -19.94
CA THR A 72 1.10 -58.26 -19.99
C THR A 72 1.89 -58.08 -18.71
N TYR A 73 1.94 -56.87 -18.15
CA TYR A 73 2.50 -56.61 -16.82
C TYR A 73 1.76 -57.36 -15.71
N GLY A 74 0.42 -57.33 -15.71
CA GLY A 74 -0.43 -58.03 -14.75
C GLY A 74 -0.25 -59.54 -14.81
N SER A 75 -0.17 -60.11 -16.02
CA SER A 75 0.16 -61.53 -16.26
C SER A 75 1.55 -61.88 -15.73
N THR A 76 2.55 -61.04 -15.96
CA THR A 76 3.90 -61.22 -15.42
C THR A 76 3.89 -61.22 -13.88
N PHE A 77 3.09 -60.34 -13.28
CA PHE A 77 2.88 -60.30 -11.83
C PHE A 77 2.15 -61.55 -11.33
N GLU A 78 1.12 -62.04 -12.03
CA GLU A 78 0.40 -63.28 -11.70
C GLU A 78 1.31 -64.52 -11.72
N LYS A 79 2.34 -64.52 -12.57
CA LYS A 79 3.35 -65.58 -12.68
C LYS A 79 4.46 -65.46 -11.62
N THR A 80 4.56 -64.36 -10.87
CA THR A 80 5.57 -64.26 -9.81
C THR A 80 5.27 -65.25 -8.68
N THR A 81 6.30 -65.99 -8.27
CA THR A 81 6.22 -67.01 -7.20
C THR A 81 5.38 -66.53 -6.02
N THR A 82 4.50 -67.35 -5.46
CA THR A 82 3.61 -66.98 -4.33
C THR A 82 4.32 -66.32 -3.13
N LYS A 83 5.61 -66.63 -2.91
CA LYS A 83 6.47 -65.93 -1.93
C LYS A 83 6.70 -64.44 -2.23
N GLN A 84 6.72 -64.03 -3.50
CA GLN A 84 6.82 -62.64 -3.92
C GLN A 84 5.45 -61.93 -3.89
N MET A 85 4.35 -62.64 -4.09
CA MET A 85 2.99 -62.08 -3.97
C MET A 85 2.62 -61.77 -2.51
N LEU A 86 3.06 -62.57 -1.54
CA LEU A 86 2.81 -62.37 -0.10
C LEU A 86 3.87 -61.46 0.57
N ARG A 87 4.38 -60.47 -0.15
CA ARG A 87 5.37 -59.54 0.39
C ARG A 87 4.72 -58.50 1.28
N VAL A 88 5.22 -58.37 2.51
CA VAL A 88 4.89 -57.25 3.38
C VAL A 88 5.86 -56.10 3.07
N PRO A 89 5.40 -54.95 2.53
CA PRO A 89 6.24 -53.93 1.91
C PRO A 89 7.27 -53.25 2.83
N PHE A 90 7.20 -53.47 4.14
CA PHE A 90 8.14 -52.92 5.13
C PHE A 90 9.08 -53.95 5.76
N VAL A 91 8.77 -55.25 5.68
CA VAL A 91 9.53 -56.31 6.38
C VAL A 91 10.56 -56.98 5.45
N MET A 92 10.27 -57.06 4.15
CA MET A 92 11.06 -57.87 3.20
C MET A 92 11.99 -57.07 2.27
N GLY A 93 12.27 -55.81 2.60
CA GLY A 93 13.23 -54.95 1.86
C GLY A 93 12.80 -54.58 0.43
N THR A 94 13.59 -53.71 -0.21
CA THR A 94 13.37 -53.28 -1.59
C THR A 94 13.55 -54.44 -2.59
N GLN A 95 12.78 -54.43 -3.68
CA GLN A 95 12.73 -55.52 -4.66
C GLN A 95 14.10 -55.85 -5.28
N GLN A 96 14.93 -54.83 -5.49
CA GLN A 96 16.31 -54.98 -5.98
C GLN A 96 17.20 -55.81 -5.05
N ARG A 97 17.00 -55.73 -3.73
CA ARG A 97 17.86 -56.44 -2.79
C ARG A 97 17.65 -57.96 -2.85
N VAL A 98 16.41 -58.41 -3.09
CA VAL A 98 16.07 -59.84 -3.22
C VAL A 98 16.42 -60.41 -4.59
N LEU A 99 16.42 -59.58 -5.64
CA LEU A 99 16.96 -59.98 -6.94
C LEU A 99 18.48 -60.15 -6.88
N ASN A 100 19.18 -59.26 -6.17
CA ASN A 100 20.63 -59.36 -5.98
C ASN A 100 21.04 -60.50 -5.04
N GLU A 101 20.27 -60.78 -3.97
CA GLU A 101 20.54 -61.91 -3.07
C GLU A 101 20.50 -63.27 -3.78
N LYS A 102 19.69 -63.38 -4.85
CA LYS A 102 19.61 -64.59 -5.66
C LYS A 102 20.76 -64.71 -6.67
N ALA A 103 21.37 -63.59 -7.06
CA ALA A 103 22.56 -63.57 -7.92
C ALA A 103 23.82 -63.95 -7.12
N ASP A 104 23.94 -63.45 -5.89
CA ASP A 104 25.12 -63.66 -5.05
C ASP A 104 25.12 -65.02 -4.31
N GLY A 105 23.97 -65.70 -4.21
CA GLY A 105 23.82 -66.99 -3.51
C GLY A 105 24.25 -68.24 -4.30
N SER A 106 24.90 -68.11 -5.46
CA SER A 106 25.29 -69.25 -6.31
C SER A 106 26.80 -69.55 -6.37
N GLY A 107 27.58 -68.96 -5.46
CA GLY A 107 28.99 -69.30 -5.27
C GLY A 107 29.19 -70.47 -4.30
N GLU A 108 29.89 -71.51 -4.77
CA GLU A 108 30.44 -72.69 -4.07
C GLU A 108 29.46 -73.89 -3.88
N ALA A 109 29.74 -75.12 -4.36
CA ALA A 109 31.01 -75.75 -4.69
C ALA A 109 30.90 -76.83 -5.78
N GLY A 110 31.80 -76.75 -6.77
CA GLY A 110 32.59 -77.89 -7.26
C GLY A 110 31.93 -78.95 -8.16
N ARG A 111 32.08 -78.80 -9.47
CA ARG A 111 32.52 -79.89 -10.39
C ARG A 111 32.84 -79.35 -11.80
N PRO A 112 34.08 -79.54 -12.31
CA PRO A 112 34.39 -79.29 -13.71
C PRO A 112 34.06 -80.56 -14.51
N GLY A 113 32.98 -80.51 -15.29
CA GLY A 113 32.55 -81.62 -16.14
C GLY A 113 31.78 -81.10 -17.35
N GLN A 114 32.46 -81.12 -18.49
CA GLN A 114 31.92 -81.10 -19.86
C GLN A 114 30.45 -81.54 -19.99
N ASN A 115 29.59 -80.68 -20.53
CA ASN A 115 29.15 -80.75 -21.92
C ASN A 115 27.93 -79.86 -22.16
N GLU A 116 27.99 -79.14 -23.26
CA GLU A 116 26.89 -78.84 -24.19
C GLU A 116 25.47 -79.11 -23.68
N GLY A 117 24.93 -78.09 -23.03
CA GLY A 117 23.51 -77.89 -22.92
C GLY A 117 23.33 -76.40 -22.81
N SER A 118 23.03 -75.75 -23.93
CA SER A 118 22.37 -74.43 -23.94
C SER A 118 21.01 -74.62 -23.26
N GLY A 119 21.04 -74.77 -21.93
CA GLY A 119 19.89 -74.75 -21.08
C GLY A 119 19.37 -73.34 -21.16
N ALA A 120 18.46 -73.14 -22.12
CA ALA A 120 17.60 -71.99 -22.17
C ALA A 120 17.12 -71.76 -20.74
N LEU A 121 17.64 -70.67 -20.13
CA LEU A 121 17.02 -70.05 -18.97
C LEU A 121 15.51 -70.06 -19.28
N PRO A 122 14.66 -70.56 -18.37
CA PRO A 122 13.25 -70.80 -18.65
C PRO A 122 12.72 -69.58 -19.38
N GLU A 123 12.56 -69.79 -20.69
CA GLU A 123 12.09 -68.82 -21.66
C GLU A 123 10.85 -68.23 -21.00
N SER A 124 10.86 -66.91 -20.84
CA SER A 124 9.84 -66.18 -20.08
C SER A 124 8.50 -66.86 -20.29
N ALA A 125 7.82 -67.26 -19.21
CA ALA A 125 6.61 -68.10 -19.22
C ALA A 125 5.39 -67.45 -19.89
N ASP A 126 5.64 -66.53 -20.80
CA ASP A 126 4.79 -66.16 -21.89
C ASP A 126 4.95 -67.18 -23.04
N LEU A 127 4.12 -68.23 -22.97
CA LEU A 127 3.98 -69.29 -23.99
C LEU A 127 3.73 -68.76 -25.42
N TRP A 128 3.44 -67.47 -25.59
CA TRP A 128 3.10 -66.85 -26.86
C TRP A 128 4.09 -65.77 -27.32
N GLY A 129 5.08 -65.39 -26.52
CA GLY A 129 6.04 -64.32 -26.85
C GLY A 129 5.40 -62.94 -27.09
N LEU A 130 4.25 -62.67 -26.49
CA LEU A 130 3.45 -61.44 -26.53
C LEU A 130 3.83 -60.39 -25.47
N GLU A 131 4.48 -60.78 -24.37
CA GLU A 131 4.88 -59.94 -23.23
C GLU A 131 6.22 -59.25 -23.54
N GLY A 132 6.14 -58.02 -24.06
CA GLY A 132 7.30 -57.15 -24.23
C GLY A 132 7.77 -56.54 -22.90
N ASN A 133 9.07 -56.27 -22.78
CA ASN A 133 9.59 -55.54 -21.63
C ASN A 133 8.95 -54.14 -21.56
N GLY A 134 8.33 -53.82 -20.41
CA GLY A 134 7.56 -52.59 -20.19
C GLY A 134 8.41 -51.31 -20.25
N ASP A 135 9.73 -51.44 -20.30
CA ASP A 135 10.72 -50.35 -20.35
C ASP A 135 10.48 -49.32 -21.46
N LYS A 136 9.75 -49.67 -22.53
CA LYS A 136 9.42 -48.74 -23.62
C LYS A 136 8.13 -47.96 -23.41
N ILE A 137 7.33 -48.34 -22.41
CA ILE A 137 6.13 -47.60 -22.06
C ILE A 137 6.59 -46.46 -21.17
N TYR A 138 6.53 -45.23 -21.68
CA TYR A 138 6.94 -44.01 -20.95
C TYR A 138 6.42 -43.94 -19.49
N GLU A 139 5.25 -44.51 -19.22
CA GLU A 139 4.63 -44.52 -17.88
C GLU A 139 5.20 -45.57 -16.91
N LEU A 140 5.88 -46.59 -17.43
CA LEU A 140 6.47 -47.71 -16.70
C LEU A 140 8.00 -47.71 -16.75
N ASP A 141 8.58 -46.99 -17.72
CA ASP A 141 9.99 -46.72 -17.77
C ASP A 141 10.42 -46.04 -16.47
N GLY A 142 11.37 -46.64 -15.77
CA GLY A 142 11.89 -46.12 -14.50
C GLY A 142 12.44 -44.69 -14.62
N SER A 143 12.57 -44.16 -15.84
CA SER A 143 12.89 -42.76 -16.16
C SER A 143 11.93 -41.73 -15.51
N ILE A 144 10.68 -42.10 -15.21
CA ILE A 144 9.80 -41.25 -14.38
C ILE A 144 10.42 -40.94 -13.00
N ARG A 145 11.25 -41.84 -12.47
CA ARG A 145 11.96 -41.64 -11.20
C ARG A 145 13.20 -40.76 -11.34
N THR A 146 13.83 -40.71 -12.53
CA THR A 146 15.09 -39.99 -12.70
C THR A 146 14.87 -38.49 -12.85
N ASN A 147 13.88 -38.06 -13.66
CA ASN A 147 13.59 -36.63 -13.88
C ASN A 147 12.08 -36.33 -13.86
N PRO A 148 11.49 -36.02 -12.69
CA PRO A 148 10.07 -35.64 -12.63
C PRO A 148 9.76 -34.38 -13.45
N ASP A 149 10.75 -33.53 -13.73
CA ASP A 149 10.59 -32.29 -14.49
C ASP A 149 10.20 -32.48 -15.96
N GLU A 150 10.49 -33.65 -16.52
CA GLU A 150 10.19 -34.03 -17.90
C GLU A 150 8.77 -34.58 -18.06
N LEU A 151 8.06 -34.80 -16.95
CA LEU A 151 6.69 -35.28 -16.99
C LEU A 151 5.81 -34.30 -17.75
N ARG A 152 5.13 -34.80 -18.79
CA ARG A 152 4.32 -33.99 -19.70
C ARG A 152 3.28 -33.11 -19.01
N HIS A 153 2.57 -33.65 -18.02
CA HIS A 153 1.56 -32.90 -17.28
C HIS A 153 2.19 -31.77 -16.45
N LEU A 154 3.38 -31.99 -15.90
CA LEU A 154 4.13 -30.94 -15.23
C LEU A 154 4.53 -29.89 -16.25
N GLN A 155 5.12 -30.25 -17.41
CA GLN A 155 5.48 -29.30 -18.47
C GLN A 155 4.29 -28.42 -18.92
N LEU A 156 3.10 -29.00 -19.09
CA LEU A 156 1.87 -28.25 -19.39
C LEU A 156 1.52 -27.25 -18.28
N ILE A 157 1.58 -27.68 -17.02
CA ILE A 157 1.42 -26.80 -15.87
C ILE A 157 2.50 -25.70 -15.88
N LYS A 158 3.76 -26.02 -16.19
CA LYS A 158 4.85 -25.04 -16.26
C LYS A 158 4.56 -23.95 -17.29
N GLN A 159 4.06 -24.33 -18.47
CA GLN A 159 3.72 -23.40 -19.52
C GLN A 159 2.55 -22.49 -19.11
N VAL A 160 1.52 -23.06 -18.47
CA VAL A 160 0.36 -22.33 -17.97
C VAL A 160 0.70 -21.37 -16.83
N MET A 161 1.54 -21.79 -15.89
CA MET A 161 1.90 -21.00 -14.70
C MET A 161 2.44 -19.63 -15.05
N LYS A 162 3.21 -19.52 -16.14
CA LYS A 162 3.81 -18.28 -16.63
C LYS A 162 2.83 -17.12 -16.76
N TYR A 163 1.57 -17.40 -17.14
CA TYR A 163 0.58 -16.37 -17.43
C TYR A 163 -0.02 -15.73 -16.17
N TRP A 164 -0.20 -16.49 -15.10
CA TRP A 164 -0.79 -15.99 -13.85
C TRP A 164 0.27 -15.68 -12.79
N GLN A 165 1.41 -16.36 -12.81
CA GLN A 165 2.51 -16.21 -11.86
C GLN A 165 3.07 -14.79 -11.85
N SER A 166 3.16 -14.12 -12.99
CA SER A 166 3.60 -12.73 -13.05
C SER A 166 2.65 -11.79 -12.30
N TYR A 167 1.34 -11.99 -12.43
CA TYR A 167 0.36 -11.17 -11.72
C TYR A 167 0.40 -11.43 -10.21
N ASP A 168 0.50 -12.68 -9.76
CA ASP A 168 0.67 -13.00 -8.32
C ASP A 168 1.98 -12.40 -7.78
N GLY A 169 3.08 -12.51 -8.55
CA GLY A 169 4.36 -11.91 -8.19
C GLY A 169 4.27 -10.40 -7.99
N PHE A 170 3.70 -9.67 -8.95
CA PHE A 170 3.52 -8.21 -8.83
C PHE A 170 2.49 -7.82 -7.77
N ALA A 171 1.48 -8.65 -7.48
CA ALA A 171 0.54 -8.42 -6.38
C ALA A 171 1.29 -8.41 -5.04
N ARG A 172 2.15 -9.39 -4.78
CA ARG A 172 2.95 -9.47 -3.54
C ARG A 172 3.92 -8.29 -3.40
N VAL A 173 4.56 -7.90 -4.49
CA VAL A 173 5.45 -6.72 -4.53
C VAL A 173 4.67 -5.45 -4.19
N ALA A 174 3.52 -5.24 -4.84
CA ALA A 174 2.67 -4.08 -4.59
C ALA A 174 2.14 -4.06 -3.15
N MET A 175 1.74 -5.20 -2.59
CA MET A 175 1.33 -5.31 -1.19
C MET A 175 2.44 -4.85 -0.24
N SER A 176 3.64 -5.42 -0.39
CA SER A 176 4.80 -5.10 0.46
C SER A 176 5.15 -3.61 0.38
N MET A 177 5.19 -3.04 -0.82
CA MET A 177 5.44 -1.61 -1.01
C MET A 177 4.34 -0.73 -0.41
N GLY A 178 3.08 -1.12 -0.60
CA GLY A 178 1.94 -0.42 -0.02
C GLY A 178 1.96 -0.40 1.50
N THR A 179 2.30 -1.53 2.13
CA THR A 179 2.47 -1.61 3.59
C THR A 179 3.63 -0.76 4.08
N ASN A 180 4.76 -0.74 3.38
CA ASN A 180 5.89 0.10 3.74
C ASN A 180 5.53 1.61 3.63
N GLN A 181 4.87 2.02 2.54
CA GLN A 181 4.38 3.40 2.37
C GLN A 181 3.33 3.78 3.43
N LEU A 182 2.49 2.83 3.86
CA LEU A 182 1.53 3.07 4.94
C LEU A 182 2.24 3.35 6.27
N ILE A 183 3.28 2.59 6.60
CA ILE A 183 4.07 2.80 7.83
C ILE A 183 4.79 4.15 7.79
N LEU A 184 5.34 4.55 6.64
CA LEU A 184 5.92 5.88 6.45
C LEU A 184 4.85 6.97 6.63
N GLY A 185 3.67 6.80 6.02
CA GLY A 185 2.53 7.69 6.21
C GLY A 185 2.10 7.85 7.68
N LEU A 186 2.06 6.74 8.44
CA LEU A 186 1.77 6.74 9.88
C LEU A 186 2.87 7.43 10.68
N SER A 187 4.14 7.28 10.29
CA SER A 187 5.25 7.99 10.92
C SER A 187 5.12 9.51 10.76
N TYR A 188 4.78 9.99 9.55
CA TYR A 188 4.54 11.41 9.30
C TYR A 188 3.31 11.93 10.07
N TYR A 189 2.26 11.10 10.19
CA TYR A 189 1.09 11.43 11.00
C TYR A 189 1.45 11.63 12.48
N VAL A 190 2.24 10.71 13.06
CA VAL A 190 2.70 10.82 14.45
C VAL A 190 3.57 12.05 14.66
N ILE A 191 4.43 12.39 13.70
CA ILE A 191 5.23 13.63 13.77
C ILE A 191 4.29 14.84 13.84
N GLY A 192 3.30 14.96 12.95
CA GLY A 192 2.37 16.09 12.99
C GLY A 192 1.49 16.10 14.25
N TYR A 193 1.01 14.94 14.70
CA TYR A 193 0.13 14.87 15.87
C TYR A 193 0.89 15.02 17.20
N VAL A 194 1.87 14.16 17.47
CA VAL A 194 2.54 14.09 18.79
C VAL A 194 3.56 15.22 18.96
N LEU A 195 4.32 15.56 17.91
CA LEU A 195 5.37 16.59 18.03
C LEU A 195 4.81 18.00 17.97
N ILE A 196 3.97 18.30 16.97
CA ILE A 196 3.42 19.64 16.76
C ILE A 196 2.24 19.92 17.71
N SER A 197 1.29 18.98 17.83
CA SER A 197 0.07 19.23 18.61
C SER A 197 0.29 19.01 20.11
N ASN A 198 0.87 17.86 20.48
CA ASN A 198 1.03 17.49 21.89
C ASN A 198 2.35 17.94 22.52
N LYS A 199 3.25 18.54 21.73
CA LYS A 199 4.53 19.06 22.22
C LYS A 199 5.40 18.00 22.93
N ALA A 200 5.26 16.72 22.61
CA ALA A 200 6.00 15.63 23.24
C ALA A 200 7.15 15.10 22.35
N ILE A 201 8.34 15.71 22.47
CA ILE A 201 9.50 15.42 21.59
C ILE A 201 9.98 13.98 21.73
N MET A 202 10.25 13.54 22.97
CA MET A 202 10.79 12.22 23.24
C MET A 202 9.82 11.11 22.81
N ALA A 203 8.53 11.27 23.12
CA ALA A 203 7.51 10.31 22.72
C ALA A 203 7.42 10.18 21.19
N CYS A 204 7.46 11.31 20.46
CA CYS A 204 7.48 11.30 19.00
C CYS A 204 8.69 10.52 18.45
N TRP A 205 9.89 10.80 18.94
CA TRP A 205 11.11 10.13 18.47
C TRP A 205 11.08 8.62 18.71
N LEU A 206 10.60 8.18 19.88
CA LEU A 206 10.46 6.75 20.19
C LEU A 206 9.50 6.04 19.23
N VAL A 207 8.36 6.66 18.90
CA VAL A 207 7.39 6.08 17.97
C VAL A 207 7.90 6.11 16.52
N VAL A 208 8.58 7.17 16.10
CA VAL A 208 9.20 7.24 14.76
C VAL A 208 10.29 6.18 14.62
N LEU A 209 11.14 6.00 15.64
CA LEU A 209 12.14 4.92 15.68
C LEU A 209 11.49 3.54 15.58
N LEU A 210 10.39 3.31 16.29
CA LEU A 210 9.63 2.06 16.21
C LEU A 210 9.14 1.80 14.77
N PHE A 211 8.53 2.79 14.11
CA PHE A 211 8.07 2.62 12.73
C PHE A 211 9.23 2.42 11.74
N MET A 212 10.37 3.09 11.91
CA MET A 212 11.56 2.84 11.09
C MET A 212 12.11 1.42 11.26
N VAL A 213 12.07 0.88 12.49
CA VAL A 213 12.45 -0.52 12.76
C VAL A 213 11.49 -1.48 12.07
N ILE A 214 10.18 -1.23 12.13
CA ILE A 214 9.17 -2.06 11.46
C ILE A 214 9.36 -2.01 9.93
N ALA A 215 9.53 -0.82 9.35
CA ALA A 215 9.80 -0.64 7.92
C ALA A 215 11.07 -1.39 7.48
N THR A 216 12.14 -1.30 8.28
CA THR A 216 13.39 -2.04 8.04
C THR A 216 13.19 -3.55 8.13
N ALA A 217 12.41 -4.02 9.10
CA ALA A 217 12.09 -5.44 9.25
C ALA A 217 11.29 -5.96 8.04
N LEU A 218 10.31 -5.20 7.54
CA LEU A 218 9.57 -5.56 6.34
C LEU A 218 10.46 -5.65 5.10
N ILE A 219 11.35 -4.67 4.88
CA ILE A 219 12.33 -4.72 3.78
C ILE A 219 13.18 -5.98 3.88
N ARG A 220 13.63 -6.35 5.09
CA ARG A 220 14.45 -7.55 5.31
C ARG A 220 13.67 -8.85 5.07
N LEU A 221 12.39 -8.89 5.41
CA LEU A 221 11.55 -10.08 5.25
C LEU A 221 11.16 -10.30 3.79
N ASP A 222 10.81 -9.22 3.09
CA ASP A 222 10.21 -9.29 1.75
C ASP A 222 11.24 -9.26 0.62
N MET A 223 12.37 -8.57 0.79
CA MET A 223 13.36 -8.36 -0.26
C MET A 223 14.61 -9.22 -0.08
N SER A 224 15.11 -9.80 -1.17
CA SER A 224 16.40 -10.51 -1.20
C SER A 224 17.49 -9.58 -1.71
N LEU A 225 18.02 -8.74 -0.80
CA LEU A 225 19.02 -7.72 -1.11
C LEU A 225 20.44 -8.19 -0.83
N THR A 226 21.40 -7.70 -1.62
CA THR A 226 22.81 -7.75 -1.23
C THR A 226 23.07 -6.86 0.00
N GLY A 227 24.20 -7.08 0.70
CA GLY A 227 24.51 -6.31 1.91
C GLY A 227 24.58 -4.79 1.68
N LEU A 228 25.06 -4.35 0.51
CA LEU A 228 25.11 -2.93 0.14
C LEU A 228 23.72 -2.38 -0.23
N GLU A 229 22.95 -3.11 -1.04
CA GLU A 229 21.57 -2.73 -1.38
C GLU A 229 20.69 -2.63 -0.13
N PHE A 230 20.85 -3.55 0.82
CA PHE A 230 20.13 -3.52 2.09
C PHE A 230 20.49 -2.28 2.92
N ARG A 231 21.79 -1.95 3.05
CA ARG A 231 22.23 -0.74 3.76
C ARG A 231 21.68 0.52 3.09
N ALA A 232 21.75 0.61 1.76
CA ALA A 232 21.20 1.74 1.01
C ALA A 232 19.68 1.87 1.22
N ALA A 233 18.94 0.76 1.17
CA ALA A 233 17.51 0.71 1.43
C ALA A 233 17.15 1.22 2.83
N VAL A 234 17.85 0.74 3.87
CA VAL A 234 17.64 1.15 5.26
C VAL A 234 17.93 2.63 5.47
N VAL A 235 19.01 3.15 4.87
CA VAL A 235 19.35 4.57 4.96
C VAL A 235 18.28 5.43 4.30
N LEU A 236 17.87 5.10 3.07
CA LEU A 236 16.88 5.90 2.33
C LEU A 236 15.49 5.86 2.98
N VAL A 237 15.01 4.69 3.39
CA VAL A 237 13.68 4.55 4.04
C VAL A 237 13.62 5.25 5.40
N SER A 238 14.74 5.30 6.13
CA SER A 238 14.80 5.95 7.44
C SER A 238 15.06 7.46 7.34
N ALA A 239 15.72 7.91 6.27
CA ALA A 239 16.08 9.31 6.08
C ALA A 239 14.85 10.23 6.01
N GLY A 240 13.79 9.83 5.29
CA GLY A 240 12.55 10.62 5.16
C GLY A 240 11.93 10.98 6.51
N PRO A 241 11.51 10.00 7.33
CA PRO A 241 10.93 10.25 8.66
C PRO A 241 11.89 10.96 9.63
N ALA A 242 13.18 10.61 9.63
CA ALA A 242 14.15 11.22 10.53
C ALA A 242 14.40 12.71 10.22
N LEU A 243 14.61 13.05 8.94
CA LEU A 243 14.77 14.44 8.50
C LEU A 243 13.51 15.26 8.76
N THR A 244 12.34 14.65 8.57
CA THR A 244 11.04 15.27 8.86
C THR A 244 10.85 15.54 10.34
N ALA A 245 11.20 14.60 11.22
CA ALA A 245 11.14 14.79 12.67
C ALA A 245 12.11 15.90 13.13
N LEU A 246 13.32 15.97 12.57
CA LEU A 246 14.27 17.05 12.84
C LEU A 246 13.74 18.42 12.38
N ALA A 247 13.21 18.51 11.15
CA ALA A 247 12.62 19.74 10.64
C ALA A 247 11.43 20.18 11.50
N ALA A 248 10.53 19.27 11.86
CA ALA A 248 9.38 19.56 12.71
C ALA A 248 9.80 20.00 14.14
N GLN A 249 10.89 19.43 14.67
CA GLN A 249 11.45 19.85 15.96
C GLN A 249 12.00 21.28 15.88
N GLN A 250 12.73 21.64 14.81
CA GLN A 250 13.23 23.00 14.60
C GLN A 250 12.10 24.01 14.39
N TRP A 251 11.09 23.63 13.60
CA TRP A 251 9.88 24.44 13.38
C TRP A 251 9.19 24.82 14.69
N ARG A 252 9.11 23.87 15.62
CA ARG A 252 8.49 24.08 16.92
C ARG A 252 9.26 25.06 17.82
N LEU A 253 10.58 25.16 17.68
CA LEU A 253 11.38 26.04 18.55
C LEU A 253 11.07 27.53 18.31
N HIS A 254 10.38 27.90 17.23
CA HIS A 254 10.00 29.28 16.90
C HIS A 254 11.19 30.26 16.92
N THR A 255 12.40 29.79 16.63
CA THR A 255 13.59 30.64 16.53
C THR A 255 13.82 31.05 15.07
N VAL A 256 14.34 32.26 14.86
CA VAL A 256 14.66 32.76 13.50
C VAL A 256 15.58 31.79 12.75
N LYS A 257 16.64 31.31 13.41
CA LYS A 257 17.55 30.29 12.87
C LYS A 257 16.83 28.96 12.60
N GLY A 258 15.86 28.59 13.44
CA GLY A 258 15.05 27.39 13.24
C GLY A 258 14.28 27.42 11.92
N TYR A 259 13.71 28.57 11.55
CA TYR A 259 13.03 28.73 10.26
C TYR A 259 13.98 28.55 9.06
N GLU A 260 15.18 29.13 9.11
CA GLU A 260 16.20 28.93 8.06
C GLU A 260 16.59 27.45 7.92
N ILE A 261 16.79 26.76 9.05
CA ILE A 261 17.10 25.32 9.05
C ILE A 261 15.93 24.52 8.47
N VAL A 262 14.68 24.86 8.81
CA VAL A 262 13.49 24.18 8.26
C VAL A 262 13.41 24.39 6.74
N HIS A 263 13.68 25.58 6.23
CA HIS A 263 13.68 25.85 4.80
C HIS A 263 14.72 24.99 4.05
N LEU A 264 15.88 24.75 4.66
CA LEU A 264 16.90 23.85 4.11
C LEU A 264 16.53 22.36 4.23
N LEU A 265 15.96 21.94 5.36
CA LEU A 265 15.64 20.53 5.63
C LEU A 265 14.36 20.06 4.95
N ALA A 266 13.32 20.88 4.83
CA ALA A 266 12.00 20.50 4.33
C ALA A 266 11.98 19.79 2.96
N PRO A 267 12.81 20.16 1.95
CA PRO A 267 12.83 19.44 0.67
C PRO A 267 13.59 18.10 0.71
N LEU A 268 14.46 17.88 1.71
CA LEU A 268 15.29 16.67 1.78
C LEU A 268 14.49 15.37 2.01
N PRO A 269 13.46 15.32 2.88
CA PRO A 269 12.57 14.16 2.98
C PRO A 269 11.96 13.75 1.64
N TYR A 270 11.53 14.72 0.82
CA TYR A 270 10.96 14.43 -0.49
C TYR A 270 11.97 13.80 -1.44
N ALA A 271 13.20 14.31 -1.46
CA ALA A 271 14.29 13.75 -2.25
C ALA A 271 14.67 12.34 -1.76
N ALA A 272 14.71 12.11 -0.45
CA ALA A 272 15.00 10.81 0.15
C ALA A 272 13.94 9.76 -0.23
N GLU A 273 12.65 10.10 -0.15
CA GLU A 273 11.55 9.21 -0.57
C GLU A 273 11.54 8.95 -2.07
N ALA A 274 11.83 9.96 -2.89
CA ALA A 274 11.96 9.77 -4.34
C ALA A 274 13.15 8.86 -4.69
N ALA A 275 14.29 9.03 -4.02
CA ALA A 275 15.46 8.17 -4.16
C ALA A 275 15.16 6.74 -3.67
N TRP A 276 14.36 6.58 -2.61
CA TRP A 276 13.88 5.29 -2.15
C TRP A 276 13.02 4.58 -3.22
N LEU A 277 12.04 5.27 -3.81
CA LEU A 277 11.22 4.72 -4.91
C LEU A 277 12.06 4.37 -6.15
N MET A 278 13.08 5.19 -6.46
CA MET A 278 14.02 4.90 -7.54
C MET A 278 14.84 3.63 -7.26
N LEU A 279 15.36 3.50 -6.04
CA LEU A 279 16.08 2.31 -5.60
C LEU A 279 15.18 1.08 -5.63
N LEU A 280 13.90 1.20 -5.28
CA LEU A 280 12.92 0.12 -5.36
C LEU A 280 12.71 -0.37 -6.80
N LEU A 281 12.60 0.53 -7.78
CA LEU A 281 12.54 0.16 -9.20
C LEU A 281 13.80 -0.59 -9.64
N TYR A 282 14.97 -0.12 -9.21
CA TYR A 282 16.26 -0.77 -9.49
C TYR A 282 16.36 -2.17 -8.87
N ILE A 283 16.02 -2.28 -7.58
CA ILE A 283 16.08 -3.53 -6.80
C ILE A 283 15.08 -4.57 -7.29
N SER A 284 13.96 -4.16 -7.90
CA SER A 284 12.94 -5.09 -8.38
C SER A 284 13.51 -6.16 -9.33
N LYS A 285 14.64 -5.87 -10.00
CA LYS A 285 15.41 -6.81 -10.85
C LYS A 285 14.48 -7.65 -11.71
N VAL A 286 13.60 -6.95 -12.43
CA VAL A 286 12.64 -7.57 -13.34
C VAL A 286 13.42 -8.11 -14.53
N GLY A 287 13.45 -9.43 -14.63
CA GLY A 287 14.13 -10.14 -15.70
C GLY A 287 13.16 -11.09 -16.39
N GLU A 288 13.39 -11.31 -17.69
CA GLU A 288 12.74 -12.37 -18.46
C GLU A 288 13.33 -13.71 -18.00
N GLN A 289 12.48 -14.64 -17.56
CA GLN A 289 12.88 -16.01 -17.25
C GLN A 289 13.01 -16.84 -18.54
N GLU A 290 13.62 -18.03 -18.49
CA GLU A 290 13.71 -18.99 -19.62
C GLU A 290 12.34 -19.29 -20.27
N GLY A 291 11.26 -19.02 -19.55
CA GLY A 291 9.90 -19.17 -20.04
C GLY A 291 9.29 -17.97 -20.77
N GLY A 292 10.01 -16.85 -20.91
CA GLY A 292 9.47 -15.58 -21.43
C GLY A 292 8.63 -14.79 -20.41
N ALA A 293 8.45 -15.30 -19.20
CA ALA A 293 7.72 -14.63 -18.13
C ALA A 293 8.60 -13.59 -17.44
N MET A 294 8.12 -12.37 -17.31
CA MET A 294 8.80 -11.33 -16.53
C MET A 294 8.38 -11.39 -15.06
N LEU A 295 9.36 -11.62 -14.18
CA LEU A 295 9.15 -11.75 -12.74
C LEU A 295 10.08 -10.81 -11.95
N PRO A 296 9.58 -10.15 -10.89
CA PRO A 296 10.40 -9.32 -10.01
C PRO A 296 11.21 -10.18 -9.05
N THR A 297 12.39 -10.63 -9.50
CA THR A 297 13.24 -11.57 -8.75
C THR A 297 13.97 -10.97 -7.55
N GLY A 298 13.87 -9.65 -7.34
CA GLY A 298 14.39 -8.98 -6.14
C GLY A 298 13.61 -9.29 -4.86
N PHE A 299 12.41 -9.88 -4.97
CA PHE A 299 11.53 -10.17 -3.85
C PHE A 299 11.50 -11.65 -3.50
N ARG A 300 11.72 -11.94 -2.23
CA ARG A 300 11.75 -13.31 -1.70
C ARG A 300 10.36 -13.96 -1.76
N SER A 301 9.31 -13.18 -1.52
CA SER A 301 7.92 -13.63 -1.61
C SER A 301 7.53 -14.15 -3.00
N VAL A 302 8.19 -13.64 -4.05
CA VAL A 302 8.01 -14.05 -5.44
C VAL A 302 8.77 -15.35 -5.73
N MET A 303 9.95 -15.53 -5.12
CA MET A 303 10.69 -16.79 -5.23
C MET A 303 9.94 -17.97 -4.60
N TYR A 304 9.05 -17.74 -3.63
CA TYR A 304 8.20 -18.80 -3.09
C TYR A 304 7.09 -19.27 -4.05
N ILE A 305 6.80 -18.52 -5.11
CA ILE A 305 5.86 -18.96 -6.15
C ILE A 305 6.52 -19.97 -7.09
N ASP A 306 7.85 -19.97 -7.16
CA ASP A 306 8.62 -20.94 -7.94
C ASP A 306 8.71 -22.29 -7.20
N VAL A 307 7.59 -23.03 -7.21
CA VAL A 307 7.45 -24.35 -6.56
C VAL A 307 8.50 -25.36 -7.05
N PHE A 308 8.97 -25.19 -8.28
CA PHE A 308 9.89 -26.12 -8.92
C PHE A 308 11.35 -25.65 -8.87
N GLY A 309 11.63 -24.49 -8.27
CA GLY A 309 12.98 -23.94 -8.13
C GLY A 309 13.70 -23.68 -9.46
N TRP A 310 12.97 -23.34 -10.54
CA TRP A 310 13.58 -23.06 -11.84
C TRP A 310 14.49 -21.84 -11.81
N ILE A 311 14.12 -20.79 -11.09
CA ILE A 311 14.89 -19.55 -10.98
C ILE A 311 16.27 -19.86 -10.38
N LYS A 312 16.33 -20.78 -9.41
CA LYS A 312 17.59 -21.19 -8.79
C LYS A 312 18.45 -21.98 -9.77
N ARG A 313 17.83 -22.87 -10.58
CA ARG A 313 18.52 -23.69 -11.58
C ARG A 313 19.04 -22.88 -12.75
N ALA A 314 18.24 -21.96 -13.30
CA ALA A 314 18.66 -21.07 -14.37
C ALA A 314 19.86 -20.20 -13.96
N ARG A 315 19.88 -19.72 -12.70
CA ARG A 315 21.05 -18.99 -12.15
C ARG A 315 22.27 -19.87 -11.97
N ALA A 316 22.10 -21.11 -11.52
CA ALA A 316 23.20 -22.06 -11.39
C ALA A 316 23.78 -22.40 -12.77
N LYS A 317 22.92 -22.69 -13.74
CA LYS A 317 23.29 -22.98 -15.12
C LYS A 317 23.98 -21.79 -15.79
N GLY A 318 23.48 -20.57 -15.62
CA GLY A 318 24.14 -19.37 -16.15
C GLY A 318 25.51 -19.12 -15.51
N LYS A 319 25.70 -19.49 -14.23
CA LYS A 319 27.01 -19.47 -13.58
C LYS A 319 27.94 -20.53 -14.15
N GLU A 320 27.46 -21.76 -14.31
CA GLU A 320 28.23 -22.86 -14.90
C GLU A 320 28.60 -22.56 -16.35
N GLU A 321 27.69 -22.02 -17.16
CA GLU A 321 27.96 -21.58 -18.53
C GLU A 321 28.96 -20.41 -18.57
N GLN A 322 28.89 -19.47 -17.61
CA GLN A 322 29.83 -18.36 -17.53
C GLN A 322 31.22 -18.81 -17.05
N GLU A 323 31.28 -19.71 -16.05
CA GLU A 323 32.53 -20.32 -15.58
C GLU A 323 33.12 -21.22 -16.66
N ALA A 324 32.29 -21.99 -17.37
CA ALA A 324 32.69 -22.81 -18.51
C ALA A 324 33.19 -21.94 -19.67
N ALA A 325 32.55 -20.82 -19.99
CA ALA A 325 33.03 -19.89 -21.02
C ALA A 325 34.35 -19.23 -20.63
N LEU A 326 34.56 -18.93 -19.34
CA LEU A 326 35.85 -18.47 -18.84
C LEU A 326 36.93 -19.57 -18.94
N SER A 327 36.60 -20.81 -18.61
CA SER A 327 37.54 -21.93 -18.73
C SER A 327 37.79 -22.33 -20.18
N PHE A 328 36.81 -22.20 -21.08
CA PHE A 328 36.94 -22.52 -22.50
C PHE A 328 37.93 -21.56 -23.17
N ASN A 329 37.88 -20.26 -22.84
CA ASN A 329 38.92 -19.31 -23.26
C ASN A 329 40.33 -19.65 -22.72
N THR A 330 40.45 -20.54 -21.74
CA THR A 330 41.72 -21.01 -21.18
C THR A 330 42.13 -22.38 -21.75
N ALA A 331 41.17 -23.21 -22.16
CA ALA A 331 41.37 -24.56 -22.68
C ALA A 331 41.47 -24.62 -24.21
N GLU A 332 40.87 -23.66 -24.93
CA GLU A 332 40.99 -23.54 -26.40
C GLU A 332 42.44 -23.17 -26.82
N GLU A 333 43.29 -22.72 -25.88
CA GLU A 333 44.75 -22.57 -26.07
C GLU A 333 45.53 -23.89 -25.88
N GLU A 334 44.92 -24.92 -25.27
CA GLU A 334 45.53 -26.25 -24.99
C GLU A 334 44.97 -27.36 -25.91
N GLU A 335 43.72 -27.27 -26.36
CA GLU A 335 43.01 -28.35 -27.08
C GLU A 335 43.27 -28.38 -28.60
N GLU A 336 43.86 -27.32 -29.18
CA GLU A 336 44.33 -27.33 -30.60
C GLU A 336 45.56 -28.27 -30.78
N ALA A 337 46.11 -28.84 -29.71
CA ALA A 337 47.21 -29.80 -29.74
C ALA A 337 46.78 -31.29 -29.78
N GLU A 338 45.53 -31.65 -29.47
CA GLU A 338 45.16 -33.06 -29.21
C GLU A 338 44.05 -33.64 -30.12
N ALA A 339 43.32 -32.81 -30.89
CA ALA A 339 42.18 -33.23 -31.71
C ALA A 339 42.52 -33.90 -33.07
N ALA A 340 43.62 -34.67 -33.15
CA ALA A 340 44.00 -35.42 -34.35
C ALA A 340 43.85 -36.96 -34.23
N ALA A 341 43.33 -37.50 -33.10
CA ALA A 341 43.56 -38.91 -32.78
C ALA A 341 42.37 -39.89 -32.81
N GLU A 342 41.08 -39.52 -32.66
CA GLU A 342 40.06 -40.55 -32.42
C GLU A 342 38.74 -40.40 -33.20
N ALA A 343 38.67 -41.10 -34.33
CA ALA A 343 37.43 -41.47 -35.00
C ALA A 343 37.42 -43.00 -35.25
N SER A 344 36.74 -43.77 -34.40
CA SER A 344 36.36 -45.15 -34.73
C SER A 344 35.05 -45.57 -34.03
N GLY A 345 34.08 -46.02 -34.84
CA GLY A 345 32.70 -46.28 -34.45
C GLY A 345 32.45 -47.57 -33.66
N GLY A 346 31.39 -47.53 -32.85
CA GLY A 346 30.82 -48.68 -32.15
C GLY A 346 29.63 -49.31 -32.89
N PRO A 347 29.41 -50.63 -32.77
CA PRO A 347 28.40 -51.36 -33.52
C PRO A 347 26.99 -51.25 -32.92
N GLU A 348 26.02 -51.11 -33.81
CA GLU A 348 24.58 -51.05 -33.53
C GLU A 348 24.03 -52.46 -33.22
N VAL A 349 23.41 -52.65 -32.05
CA VAL A 349 22.84 -53.94 -31.62
C VAL A 349 21.42 -54.08 -32.17
N ALA A 350 21.27 -54.92 -33.19
CA ALA A 350 19.99 -55.30 -33.79
C ALA A 350 19.32 -56.47 -33.04
N GLY A 351 18.17 -56.22 -32.42
CA GLY A 351 17.36 -57.26 -31.77
C GLY A 351 15.91 -56.85 -31.55
N LYS A 352 15.05 -57.05 -32.57
CA LYS A 352 13.59 -57.03 -32.45
C LYS A 352 12.98 -58.06 -33.41
N GLY A 353 12.52 -59.19 -32.87
CA GLY A 353 11.65 -60.13 -33.59
C GLY A 353 10.16 -59.73 -33.44
N PRO A 354 9.29 -59.99 -34.43
CA PRO A 354 7.89 -59.55 -34.39
C PRO A 354 6.99 -60.60 -33.70
N ALA A 355 6.09 -60.12 -32.83
CA ALA A 355 5.01 -60.91 -32.24
C ALA A 355 3.67 -60.53 -32.91
N MET A 356 2.79 -61.50 -33.13
CA MET A 356 1.60 -61.41 -33.99
C MET A 356 0.32 -61.12 -33.19
N ALA A 357 -0.44 -60.06 -33.50
CA ALA A 357 -1.85 -59.92 -33.09
C ALA A 357 -2.62 -58.80 -33.84
N ALA A 358 -2.99 -59.06 -35.10
CA ALA A 358 -4.20 -58.58 -35.82
C ALA A 358 -4.03 -58.89 -37.31
N ALA A 359 -4.92 -59.69 -37.88
CA ALA A 359 -4.87 -60.08 -39.29
C ALA A 359 -5.40 -58.94 -40.19
N SER A 360 -4.50 -58.21 -40.84
CA SER A 360 -4.86 -57.32 -41.95
C SER A 360 -4.91 -58.13 -43.25
N TYR A 361 -6.05 -58.10 -43.94
CA TYR A 361 -6.21 -58.75 -45.24
C TYR A 361 -5.88 -57.75 -46.36
N GLU A 362 -4.60 -57.64 -46.70
CA GLU A 362 -4.17 -56.76 -47.77
C GLU A 362 -4.45 -57.40 -49.15
N GLY A 363 -5.49 -56.89 -49.81
CA GLY A 363 -5.87 -57.04 -51.22
C GLY A 363 -5.15 -58.06 -52.11
N ARG A 364 -5.57 -59.33 -52.06
CA ARG A 364 -5.91 -60.25 -53.17
C ARG A 364 -6.09 -61.64 -52.54
N LEU A 365 -7.14 -62.34 -52.97
CA LEU A 365 -7.84 -63.47 -52.33
C LEU A 365 -7.04 -64.69 -51.81
N LEU A 366 -5.70 -64.73 -51.82
CA LEU A 366 -4.92 -65.95 -51.57
C LEU A 366 -3.63 -65.80 -50.75
N LYS A 367 -3.37 -64.66 -50.08
CA LYS A 367 -2.23 -64.56 -49.14
C LYS A 367 -2.67 -64.73 -47.68
N ALA A 368 -1.94 -65.60 -46.97
CA ALA A 368 -2.10 -65.82 -45.54
C ALA A 368 -2.03 -64.48 -44.77
N PRO A 369 -2.87 -64.29 -43.75
CA PRO A 369 -2.91 -63.04 -42.99
C PRO A 369 -1.54 -62.74 -42.39
N LYS A 370 -0.99 -61.56 -42.70
CA LYS A 370 0.21 -61.04 -42.04
C LYS A 370 -0.26 -60.39 -40.74
N ALA A 371 0.12 -60.93 -39.59
CA ALA A 371 -0.21 -60.27 -38.35
C ALA A 371 0.67 -59.03 -38.19
N SER A 372 0.03 -57.91 -37.90
CA SER A 372 0.66 -56.65 -37.52
C SER A 372 0.34 -56.37 -36.07
N ARG A 373 1.30 -55.82 -35.31
CA ARG A 373 1.09 -55.50 -33.90
C ARG A 373 0.05 -54.38 -33.74
N PRO A 374 -0.69 -54.32 -32.63
CA PRO A 374 -1.57 -53.20 -32.33
C PRO A 374 -0.83 -51.85 -32.37
N GLU A 375 0.43 -51.80 -31.91
CA GLU A 375 1.28 -50.61 -32.07
C GLU A 375 1.60 -50.28 -33.54
N GLU A 376 1.75 -51.27 -34.42
CA GLU A 376 2.03 -51.07 -35.85
C GLU A 376 0.79 -50.60 -36.64
N LEU A 377 -0.40 -50.63 -36.02
CA LEU A 377 -1.60 -50.06 -36.65
C LEU A 377 -1.43 -48.55 -36.81
N PRO A 378 -1.71 -47.99 -38.00
CA PRO A 378 -1.56 -46.57 -38.26
C PRO A 378 -2.43 -45.75 -37.30
N GLY A 379 -1.78 -45.11 -36.32
CA GLY A 379 -2.42 -44.27 -35.29
C GLY A 379 -2.17 -44.71 -33.84
N ALA A 380 -1.77 -45.95 -33.59
CA ALA A 380 -1.64 -46.50 -32.23
C ALA A 380 -0.22 -46.38 -31.61
N ALA A 381 0.85 -46.45 -32.42
CA ALA A 381 2.23 -46.19 -31.96
C ALA A 381 2.69 -44.75 -32.08
N LYS A 382 1.92 -43.86 -32.73
CA LYS A 382 2.36 -42.47 -32.82
C LYS A 382 2.31 -41.90 -31.40
N PRO A 383 3.43 -41.40 -30.84
CA PRO A 383 3.34 -40.62 -29.62
C PRO A 383 2.27 -39.54 -29.88
N PRO A 384 1.41 -39.25 -28.88
CA PRO A 384 0.38 -38.23 -29.05
C PRO A 384 1.04 -37.01 -29.69
N PRO A 385 0.51 -36.52 -30.82
CA PRO A 385 1.25 -35.62 -31.69
C PRO A 385 1.79 -34.44 -30.85
N GLU A 386 3.07 -34.11 -31.03
CA GLU A 386 3.77 -33.00 -30.34
C GLU A 386 2.97 -31.69 -30.37
N PHE A 387 2.03 -31.58 -31.31
CA PHE A 387 1.02 -30.54 -31.40
C PHE A 387 0.24 -30.25 -30.10
N LEU A 388 0.12 -31.19 -29.15
CA LEU A 388 -0.69 -30.98 -27.94
C LEU A 388 -0.06 -30.06 -26.87
N ALA A 389 1.18 -29.59 -27.07
CA ALA A 389 1.83 -28.65 -26.15
C ALA A 389 2.41 -27.42 -26.87
N LYS A 390 1.81 -27.01 -27.99
CA LYS A 390 2.22 -25.76 -28.66
C LYS A 390 1.97 -24.56 -27.74
N PRO A 391 2.96 -23.67 -27.53
CA PRO A 391 2.82 -22.46 -26.74
C PRO A 391 1.63 -21.59 -27.15
N GLU A 392 1.33 -21.58 -28.45
CA GLU A 392 0.18 -20.88 -29.09
C GLU A 392 -1.17 -21.26 -28.48
N MET A 393 -1.34 -22.52 -28.05
CA MET A 393 -2.61 -22.95 -27.42
C MET A 393 -2.83 -22.31 -26.05
N PHE A 394 -1.80 -21.77 -25.42
CA PHE A 394 -1.92 -21.08 -24.14
C PHE A 394 -2.00 -19.57 -24.28
N ASP A 395 -1.94 -19.04 -25.50
CA ASP A 395 -2.07 -17.61 -25.76
C ASP A 395 -3.43 -17.11 -25.22
N PRO A 396 -3.45 -16.02 -24.40
CA PRO A 396 -4.67 -15.45 -23.86
C PRO A 396 -5.73 -15.13 -24.92
N THR A 397 -5.30 -14.82 -26.15
CA THR A 397 -6.22 -14.53 -27.27
C THR A 397 -7.04 -15.74 -27.69
N THR A 398 -6.64 -16.96 -27.34
CA THR A 398 -7.42 -18.18 -27.62
C THR A 398 -8.68 -18.31 -26.76
N PHE A 399 -8.81 -17.54 -25.67
CA PHE A 399 -10.05 -17.46 -24.90
C PHE A 399 -11.12 -16.57 -25.56
N VAL A 400 -10.70 -15.70 -26.47
CA VAL A 400 -11.60 -14.84 -27.24
C VAL A 400 -11.83 -15.50 -28.59
N PRO A 401 -13.07 -15.87 -28.95
CA PRO A 401 -13.37 -16.36 -30.29
C PRO A 401 -12.88 -15.33 -31.31
N ARG A 402 -11.88 -15.69 -32.13
CA ARG A 402 -11.46 -14.83 -33.23
C ARG A 402 -12.56 -14.84 -34.28
N GLU A 403 -13.07 -13.66 -34.60
CA GLU A 403 -13.95 -13.50 -35.75
C GLU A 403 -13.16 -13.95 -36.99
N LYS A 404 -13.75 -14.85 -37.76
CA LYS A 404 -13.08 -15.54 -38.86
C LYS A 404 -13.04 -14.60 -40.06
N ASP A 405 -12.28 -13.53 -39.94
CA ASP A 405 -12.03 -12.62 -41.05
C ASP A 405 -11.28 -13.43 -42.11
N GLY A 406 -11.87 -13.53 -43.31
CA GLY A 406 -11.49 -14.47 -44.36
C GLY A 406 -10.10 -14.27 -44.97
N HIS A 407 -9.25 -13.44 -44.37
CA HIS A 407 -7.86 -13.29 -44.74
C HIS A 407 -6.99 -14.16 -43.85
N GLN A 408 -6.31 -15.14 -44.45
CA GLN A 408 -5.18 -15.86 -43.87
C GLN A 408 -4.06 -14.84 -43.58
N ALA A 409 -4.19 -14.09 -42.49
CA ALA A 409 -3.11 -13.26 -41.99
C ALA A 409 -1.94 -14.19 -41.63
N ASN A 410 -0.76 -13.88 -42.13
CA ASN A 410 0.47 -14.62 -41.84
C ASN A 410 0.68 -14.64 -40.32
N HIS A 411 0.37 -15.80 -39.72
CA HIS A 411 0.20 -15.95 -38.27
C HIS A 411 1.51 -15.78 -37.48
N ASP A 412 2.66 -15.79 -38.17
CA ASP A 412 3.99 -15.73 -37.56
C ASP A 412 4.55 -14.30 -37.43
N GLN A 413 4.01 -13.31 -38.15
CA GLN A 413 4.57 -11.94 -38.14
C GLN A 413 3.82 -10.96 -37.20
N ASP A 414 2.57 -11.26 -36.83
CA ASP A 414 1.74 -10.36 -36.01
C ASP A 414 1.59 -10.84 -34.55
N ILE A 415 2.56 -11.58 -34.01
CA ILE A 415 2.61 -11.82 -32.56
C ILE A 415 2.92 -10.49 -31.89
N HIS A 416 1.86 -9.79 -31.50
CA HIS A 416 1.95 -8.47 -30.91
C HIS A 416 2.89 -8.52 -29.69
N PRO A 417 3.93 -7.67 -29.61
CA PRO A 417 4.91 -7.68 -28.51
C PRO A 417 4.29 -7.47 -27.11
N TYR A 418 3.00 -7.10 -27.04
CA TYR A 418 2.21 -6.98 -25.83
C TYR A 418 1.81 -8.34 -25.20
N LEU A 419 2.03 -9.45 -25.89
CA LEU A 419 1.62 -10.79 -25.44
C LEU A 419 2.65 -11.51 -24.55
N LYS A 420 3.85 -10.93 -24.34
CA LYS A 420 4.83 -11.54 -23.43
C LYS A 420 4.27 -11.61 -22.00
N PRO A 421 4.21 -12.81 -21.37
CA PRO A 421 3.65 -12.95 -20.04
C PRO A 421 4.41 -12.10 -19.02
N GLY A 422 3.68 -11.32 -18.22
CA GLY A 422 4.25 -10.42 -17.21
C GLY A 422 4.67 -9.03 -17.70
N LEU A 423 4.66 -8.74 -19.01
CA LEU A 423 4.97 -7.39 -19.51
C LEU A 423 3.94 -6.34 -19.09
N VAL A 424 2.65 -6.70 -19.15
CA VAL A 424 1.55 -5.82 -18.76
C VAL A 424 1.62 -5.41 -17.28
N PRO A 425 1.64 -6.34 -16.29
CA PRO A 425 1.73 -5.96 -14.88
C PRO A 425 3.02 -5.20 -14.56
N TRP A 426 4.15 -5.54 -15.20
CA TRP A 426 5.38 -4.76 -15.06
C TRP A 426 5.22 -3.31 -15.51
N ARG A 427 4.67 -3.07 -16.71
CA ARG A 427 4.48 -1.71 -17.23
C ARG A 427 3.56 -0.87 -16.35
N ILE A 428 2.47 -1.47 -15.87
CA ILE A 428 1.53 -0.81 -14.94
C ILE A 428 2.27 -0.44 -13.65
N PHE A 429 2.97 -1.40 -13.04
CA PHE A 429 3.70 -1.19 -11.80
C PHE A 429 4.82 -0.15 -11.94
N CYS A 430 5.59 -0.22 -13.02
CA CYS A 430 6.67 0.71 -13.32
C CYS A 430 6.13 2.12 -13.60
N SER A 431 5.04 2.24 -14.37
CA SER A 431 4.36 3.51 -14.65
C SER A 431 3.83 4.16 -13.37
N ALA A 432 3.12 3.39 -12.53
CA ALA A 432 2.57 3.89 -11.26
C ALA A 432 3.68 4.35 -10.29
N THR A 433 4.77 3.59 -10.18
CA THR A 433 5.90 3.95 -9.33
C THR A 433 6.67 5.16 -9.90
N SER A 434 6.81 5.26 -11.22
CA SER A 434 7.44 6.41 -11.87
C SER A 434 6.61 7.68 -11.68
N LEU A 435 5.28 7.58 -11.74
CA LEU A 435 4.37 8.69 -11.45
C LEU A 435 4.55 9.18 -10.01
N LEU A 436 4.56 8.28 -9.02
CA LEU A 436 4.83 8.64 -7.63
C LEU A 436 6.21 9.28 -7.46
N LEU A 437 7.24 8.73 -8.09
CA LEU A 437 8.59 9.28 -8.06
C LEU A 437 8.61 10.72 -8.59
N ILE A 438 7.94 10.99 -9.71
CA ILE A 438 7.81 12.34 -10.29
C ILE A 438 7.04 13.26 -9.33
N LEU A 439 5.95 12.79 -8.72
CA LEU A 439 5.18 13.57 -7.75
C LEU A 439 6.01 13.94 -6.51
N TRP A 440 6.83 13.01 -5.99
CA TRP A 440 7.74 13.28 -4.88
C TRP A 440 8.82 14.30 -5.26
N TRP A 441 9.47 14.11 -6.42
CA TRP A 441 10.49 15.04 -6.93
C TRP A 441 9.94 16.44 -7.18
N THR A 442 8.81 16.55 -7.88
CA THR A 442 8.19 17.84 -8.19
C THR A 442 7.73 18.53 -6.92
N SER A 443 7.14 17.82 -5.96
CA SER A 443 6.75 18.39 -4.67
C SER A 443 7.97 18.90 -3.88
N GLY A 444 9.06 18.13 -3.83
CA GLY A 444 10.30 18.58 -3.19
C GLY A 444 10.90 19.81 -3.86
N LEU A 445 10.90 19.86 -5.20
CA LEU A 445 11.35 21.02 -5.96
C LEU A 445 10.48 22.26 -5.70
N LEU A 446 9.16 22.09 -5.63
CA LEU A 446 8.24 23.19 -5.31
C LEU A 446 8.47 23.74 -3.90
N ILE A 447 8.69 22.88 -2.91
CA ILE A 447 9.03 23.30 -1.55
C ILE A 447 10.38 24.02 -1.52
N LEU A 448 11.38 23.56 -2.28
CA LEU A 448 12.68 24.22 -2.41
C LEU A 448 12.54 25.61 -3.07
N LEU A 449 11.76 25.73 -4.14
CA LEU A 449 11.50 27.01 -4.81
C LEU A 449 10.75 27.97 -3.87
N GLN A 450 9.75 27.50 -3.13
CA GLN A 450 9.06 28.29 -2.11
C GLN A 450 10.02 28.77 -1.02
N ALA A 451 10.94 27.92 -0.56
CA ALA A 451 11.99 28.29 0.39
C ALA A 451 12.95 29.36 -0.16
N SER A 452 13.14 29.42 -1.48
CA SER A 452 13.93 30.45 -2.16
C SER A 452 13.18 31.77 -2.41
N GLY A 453 11.94 31.91 -1.92
CA GLY A 453 11.12 33.12 -2.05
C GLY A 453 10.25 33.18 -3.31
N TRP A 454 10.15 32.09 -4.09
CA TRP A 454 9.27 32.05 -5.26
C TRP A 454 7.81 31.81 -4.82
N SER A 455 7.04 32.90 -4.75
CA SER A 455 5.64 32.89 -4.30
C SER A 455 4.62 32.65 -5.42
N ALA A 456 5.04 32.50 -6.69
CA ALA A 456 4.15 32.36 -7.85
C ALA A 456 3.22 31.12 -7.79
N LEU A 457 3.59 30.11 -7.00
CA LEU A 457 2.83 28.87 -6.81
C LEU A 457 2.20 28.76 -5.42
N ARG A 458 2.13 29.87 -4.68
CA ARG A 458 1.45 29.91 -3.38
C ARG A 458 -0.05 29.85 -3.65
N VAL A 459 -0.59 28.64 -3.68
CA VAL A 459 -2.03 28.43 -3.70
C VAL A 459 -2.55 28.89 -2.35
N SER A 460 -3.23 30.04 -2.32
CA SER A 460 -3.99 30.46 -1.14
C SER A 460 -4.95 29.32 -0.80
N PRO A 461 -4.91 28.76 0.43
CA PRO A 461 -5.77 27.65 0.79
C PRO A 461 -7.22 28.04 0.49
N LEU A 462 -7.88 27.29 -0.41
CA LEU A 462 -9.25 27.55 -0.84
C LEU A 462 -10.25 27.42 0.32
N LEU A 463 -9.90 26.67 1.37
CA LEU A 463 -10.53 26.81 2.67
C LEU A 463 -9.89 28.01 3.39
N ARG A 464 -10.51 29.18 3.23
CA ARG A 464 -10.59 30.13 4.34
C ARG A 464 -11.32 29.41 5.48
N ASP A 465 -10.57 28.68 6.31
CA ASP A 465 -10.97 28.60 7.71
C ASP A 465 -11.11 30.07 8.13
N SER A 466 -12.33 30.51 8.41
CA SER A 466 -12.68 31.91 8.71
C SER A 466 -11.54 32.56 9.50
N GLU A 467 -10.87 33.54 8.88
CA GLU A 467 -9.61 34.14 9.32
C GLU A 467 -9.75 34.81 10.69
N GLU A 468 -9.69 34.05 11.78
CA GLU A 468 -9.46 34.56 13.14
C GLU A 468 -8.38 33.76 13.88
N GLY A 469 -7.55 33.03 13.12
CA GLY A 469 -6.20 32.73 13.59
C GLY A 469 -5.34 33.98 13.37
N PRO A 470 -4.58 34.46 14.37
CA PRO A 470 -3.64 35.54 14.16
C PRO A 470 -2.71 35.12 13.01
N LYS A 471 -2.68 35.93 11.95
CA LYS A 471 -1.66 35.79 10.91
C LYS A 471 -0.33 35.72 11.66
N PRO A 472 0.53 34.71 11.40
CA PRO A 472 1.87 34.74 11.94
C PRO A 472 2.41 36.11 11.60
N ILE A 473 2.88 36.82 12.63
CA ILE A 473 3.47 38.14 12.51
C ILE A 473 4.68 37.96 11.60
N GLU A 474 4.47 38.03 10.29
CA GLU A 474 5.54 38.28 9.35
C GLU A 474 6.12 39.60 9.85
N GLN A 475 7.37 39.57 10.27
CA GLN A 475 8.18 40.74 10.61
C GLN A 475 8.44 41.60 9.36
N GLY A 476 7.47 41.71 8.45
CA GLY A 476 7.38 42.83 7.54
C GLY A 476 7.04 44.04 8.37
N ALA A 477 7.91 45.05 8.32
CA ALA A 477 7.68 46.36 8.90
C ALA A 477 6.21 46.76 8.73
N PHE A 478 5.49 46.81 9.86
CA PHE A 478 4.12 47.31 9.95
C PHE A 478 4.17 48.82 9.73
N LEU A 479 4.38 49.23 8.48
CA LEU A 479 3.95 50.54 8.03
C LEU A 479 2.43 50.44 7.95
N LEU A 480 1.78 50.91 9.01
CA LEU A 480 0.39 51.33 8.97
C LEU A 480 0.23 52.28 7.77
N GLU A 481 -0.17 51.73 6.62
CA GLU A 481 -0.70 52.51 5.51
C GLU A 481 -2.11 52.97 5.90
N GLU A 482 -2.10 53.93 6.84
CA GLU A 482 -2.87 55.17 6.85
C GLU A 482 -4.18 55.18 6.05
N ALA A 483 -5.12 54.30 6.39
CA ALA A 483 -6.55 54.58 6.21
C ALA A 483 -7.01 55.59 7.28
N VAL A 484 -6.38 56.77 7.28
CA VAL A 484 -6.80 57.92 8.09
C VAL A 484 -8.06 58.47 7.45
N ALA A 485 -9.20 58.22 8.10
CA ALA A 485 -10.33 59.13 7.98
C ALA A 485 -9.82 60.52 8.40
N PRO A 486 -9.91 61.56 7.54
CA PRO A 486 -9.32 62.86 7.82
C PRO A 486 -10.02 63.48 9.05
N GLY A 487 -9.33 63.44 10.20
CA GLY A 487 -9.80 64.01 11.47
C GLY A 487 -9.79 63.07 12.70
N GLY A 488 -9.50 61.78 12.55
CA GLY A 488 -9.37 60.87 13.69
C GLY A 488 -7.95 60.88 14.29
N GLN A 489 -7.82 61.12 15.60
CA GLN A 489 -6.57 60.85 16.31
C GLN A 489 -6.16 59.38 16.07
N PRO A 490 -4.87 59.07 15.82
CA PRO A 490 -4.43 57.70 15.64
C PRO A 490 -4.82 56.90 16.87
N LEU A 491 -5.57 55.81 16.66
CA LEU A 491 -5.83 54.81 17.70
C LEU A 491 -4.48 54.18 18.06
N MET A 492 -3.75 54.79 18.99
CA MET A 492 -2.54 54.21 19.55
C MET A 492 -2.95 53.07 20.46
N GLY A 493 -2.83 51.85 19.95
CA GLY A 493 -2.89 50.65 20.77
C GLY A 493 -1.70 50.60 21.73
N GLU A 494 -1.95 50.21 22.98
CA GLU A 494 -0.93 49.98 23.99
C GLU A 494 -0.55 48.48 24.00
N HIS A 495 0.75 48.17 24.01
CA HIS A 495 1.21 46.79 24.16
C HIS A 495 1.10 46.36 25.62
N ILE A 496 0.34 45.30 25.88
CA ILE A 496 0.13 44.75 27.23
C ILE A 496 0.89 43.43 27.34
N GLU A 497 1.74 43.29 28.37
CA GLU A 497 2.41 42.02 28.64
C GLU A 497 1.40 41.02 29.22
N THR A 498 1.35 39.81 28.66
CA THR A 498 0.39 38.79 29.10
C THR A 498 1.09 37.49 29.49
N SER A 499 0.70 36.90 30.63
CA SER A 499 1.07 35.54 31.02
C SER A 499 -0.13 34.61 30.91
N TRP A 500 0.11 33.38 30.46
CA TRP A 500 -0.93 32.39 30.18
C TRP A 500 -0.63 31.07 30.89
N PRO A 501 -1.66 30.33 31.33
CA PRO A 501 -1.45 29.01 31.91
C PRO A 501 -1.01 28.01 30.83
N PHE A 502 -0.29 26.97 31.24
CA PHE A 502 0.29 25.99 30.32
C PHE A 502 -0.79 25.30 29.48
N GLY A 503 -0.64 25.34 28.15
CA GLY A 503 -1.57 24.72 27.20
C GLY A 503 -2.74 25.61 26.79
N ALA A 504 -2.84 26.85 27.30
CA ALA A 504 -3.82 27.81 26.81
C ALA A 504 -3.56 28.17 25.34
N ALA A 505 -4.62 28.12 24.54
CA ALA A 505 -4.65 28.60 23.16
C ALA A 505 -5.90 29.47 23.00
N PRO A 506 -5.85 30.74 23.47
CA PRO A 506 -6.99 31.64 23.40
C PRO A 506 -7.34 31.91 21.94
N LYS A 507 -8.65 31.92 21.66
CA LYS A 507 -9.22 32.26 20.35
C LYS A 507 -9.91 33.61 20.37
N ARG A 508 -10.53 33.96 21.50
CA ARG A 508 -11.35 35.16 21.67
C ARG A 508 -10.94 35.87 22.94
N LEU A 509 -11.11 37.18 22.95
CA LEU A 509 -10.80 38.04 24.08
C LEU A 509 -11.91 39.10 24.19
N ALA A 510 -12.44 39.28 25.37
CA ALA A 510 -13.32 40.37 25.73
C ALA A 510 -12.80 41.11 26.96
N CYS A 511 -13.18 42.37 27.08
CA CYS A 511 -12.81 43.22 28.20
C CYS A 511 -14.01 44.02 28.69
N ALA A 512 -14.04 44.32 29.99
CA ALA A 512 -14.97 45.26 30.60
C ALA A 512 -14.24 46.11 31.65
N ALA A 513 -14.62 47.37 31.76
CA ALA A 513 -14.10 48.27 32.77
C ALA A 513 -15.12 48.44 33.90
N ASP A 514 -14.69 48.25 35.15
CA ASP A 514 -15.49 48.52 36.34
C ASP A 514 -14.67 49.32 37.35
N GLY A 515 -15.15 50.50 37.75
CA GLY A 515 -14.52 51.30 38.79
C GLY A 515 -13.04 51.65 38.57
N GLY A 516 -12.55 51.60 37.32
CA GLY A 516 -11.14 51.83 36.96
C GLY A 516 -10.29 50.56 36.83
N ALA A 517 -10.79 49.40 37.25
CA ALA A 517 -10.18 48.10 36.94
C ALA A 517 -10.69 47.57 35.59
N VAL A 518 -9.81 46.97 34.78
CA VAL A 518 -10.19 46.34 33.51
C VAL A 518 -10.11 44.83 33.68
N SER A 519 -11.26 44.17 33.62
CA SER A 519 -11.36 42.72 33.62
C SER A 519 -11.28 42.20 32.19
N LEU A 520 -10.45 41.18 31.96
CA LEU A 520 -10.26 40.50 30.69
C LEU A 520 -10.76 39.07 30.81
N ALA A 521 -11.49 38.59 29.82
CA ALA A 521 -11.83 37.19 29.69
C ALA A 521 -11.43 36.70 28.30
N ALA A 522 -10.81 35.53 28.23
CA ALA A 522 -10.44 34.90 26.98
C ALA A 522 -11.02 33.49 26.91
N SER A 523 -11.55 33.10 25.74
CA SER A 523 -12.03 31.74 25.53
C SER A 523 -11.10 30.97 24.61
N SER A 524 -10.92 29.69 24.90
CA SER A 524 -10.39 28.67 23.98
C SER A 524 -11.52 27.71 23.61
N ARG A 525 -11.23 26.66 22.83
CA ARG A 525 -12.26 25.69 22.42
C ARG A 525 -13.02 25.06 23.60
N PHE A 526 -12.35 24.83 24.74
CA PHE A 526 -12.92 24.12 25.90
C PHE A 526 -12.63 24.79 27.24
N GLY A 527 -11.98 25.95 27.24
CA GLY A 527 -11.51 26.60 28.46
C GLY A 527 -11.80 28.08 28.45
N LEU A 528 -12.19 28.62 29.60
CA LEU A 528 -12.34 30.03 29.86
C LEU A 528 -11.17 30.49 30.74
N PHE A 529 -10.57 31.62 30.37
CA PHE A 529 -9.50 32.26 31.11
C PHE A 529 -9.95 33.65 31.54
N GLU A 530 -9.51 34.07 32.70
CA GLU A 530 -9.75 35.40 33.24
C GLU A 530 -8.42 36.05 33.62
N ALA A 531 -8.32 37.36 33.43
CA ALA A 531 -7.23 38.18 33.92
C ALA A 531 -7.79 39.53 34.38
N GLU A 532 -7.09 40.17 35.32
CA GLU A 532 -7.33 41.57 35.67
C GLU A 532 -6.13 42.37 35.20
N LEU A 533 -6.37 43.48 34.51
CA LEU A 533 -5.31 44.34 34.01
C LEU A 533 -4.69 45.10 35.18
N GLN A 534 -3.48 44.69 35.56
CA GLN A 534 -2.76 45.33 36.65
C GLN A 534 -2.04 46.57 36.11
N GLN A 535 -2.36 47.73 36.66
CA GLN A 535 -1.64 48.97 36.36
C GLN A 535 -0.55 49.17 37.42
N THR A 536 0.69 48.85 37.07
CA THR A 536 1.82 49.14 37.95
C THR A 536 2.36 50.53 37.65
N THR A 537 2.19 51.45 38.60
CA THR A 537 2.80 52.79 38.51
C THR A 537 4.27 52.67 38.88
N LYS A 538 5.15 52.52 37.87
CA LYS A 538 6.59 52.61 38.09
C LYS A 538 6.93 54.06 38.45
N THR A 539 7.93 54.23 39.32
CA THR A 539 8.46 55.54 39.75
C THR A 539 8.97 56.41 38.60
N SER A 540 9.16 55.84 37.41
CA SER A 540 9.56 56.53 36.18
C SER A 540 8.41 57.25 35.45
N GLY A 541 7.17 57.22 35.96
CA GLY A 541 6.02 57.90 35.35
C GLY A 541 5.43 57.19 34.11
N VAL A 542 6.02 56.07 33.68
CA VAL A 542 5.46 55.20 32.65
C VAL A 542 4.70 54.07 33.35
N ALA A 543 3.38 54.04 33.19
CA ALA A 543 2.55 52.95 33.70
C ALA A 543 2.83 51.69 32.89
N ASP A 544 3.27 50.63 33.55
CA ASP A 544 3.45 49.33 32.89
C ASP A 544 2.21 48.49 33.19
N ARG A 545 1.58 47.98 32.14
CA ARG A 545 0.34 47.22 32.22
C ARG A 545 0.59 45.77 31.87
N SER A 546 0.26 44.89 32.81
CA SER A 546 0.39 43.44 32.65
C SER A 546 -0.92 42.74 32.99
N ALA A 547 -1.23 41.65 32.29
CA ALA A 547 -2.37 40.80 32.56
C ALA A 547 -1.94 39.33 32.76
N ASP A 548 -2.23 38.79 33.95
CA ASP A 548 -1.95 37.39 34.29
C ASP A 548 -3.22 36.54 34.14
N PHE A 549 -3.31 35.78 33.04
CA PHE A 549 -4.45 34.91 32.76
C PHE A 549 -4.40 33.65 33.60
N ARG A 550 -5.56 33.29 34.16
CA ARG A 550 -5.78 32.07 34.95
C ARG A 550 -7.03 31.37 34.46
N TYR A 551 -7.16 30.08 34.76
CA TYR A 551 -8.41 29.37 34.49
C TYR A 551 -9.55 29.99 35.30
N ALA A 552 -10.63 30.35 34.63
CA ALA A 552 -11.85 30.76 35.30
C ALA A 552 -12.49 29.55 36.04
N PRO A 553 -13.33 29.78 37.06
CA PRO A 553 -14.06 28.71 37.72
C PRO A 553 -14.84 27.83 36.74
N ALA A 554 -14.92 26.52 37.03
CA ALA A 554 -15.71 25.60 36.22
C ALA A 554 -17.18 26.05 36.18
N CYS A 555 -17.77 25.99 34.99
CA CYS A 555 -19.15 26.38 34.77
C CYS A 555 -19.90 25.15 34.26
N ASP A 556 -20.70 24.52 35.13
CA ASP A 556 -21.35 23.23 34.88
C ASP A 556 -22.18 23.23 33.59
N ALA A 557 -22.75 24.39 33.23
CA ALA A 557 -23.53 24.59 32.02
C ALA A 557 -22.72 24.62 30.71
N LEU A 558 -21.40 24.41 30.76
CA LEU A 558 -20.52 24.29 29.59
C LEU A 558 -19.90 22.90 29.44
N GLU A 559 -20.16 21.97 30.36
CA GLU A 559 -19.49 20.69 30.36
C GLU A 559 -19.78 19.91 29.07
N GLY A 560 -18.73 19.66 28.28
CA GLY A 560 -18.81 18.97 26.99
C GLY A 560 -19.17 19.86 25.78
N GLU A 561 -19.39 21.16 25.97
CA GLU A 561 -19.72 22.10 24.88
C GLU A 561 -18.49 22.91 24.45
N ALA A 562 -18.35 23.16 23.13
CA ALA A 562 -17.26 23.96 22.60
C ALA A 562 -17.62 25.46 22.61
N LEU A 563 -16.73 26.28 23.15
CA LEU A 563 -16.91 27.74 23.21
C LEU A 563 -16.59 28.37 21.85
N GLN A 564 -17.44 29.31 21.44
CA GLN A 564 -17.29 30.06 20.19
C GLN A 564 -16.86 31.50 20.46
N ASP A 565 -17.49 32.15 21.43
CA ASP A 565 -17.16 33.52 21.81
C ASP A 565 -17.39 33.80 23.30
N VAL A 566 -16.78 34.89 23.79
CA VAL A 566 -16.89 35.36 25.17
C VAL A 566 -17.12 36.86 25.18
N ALA A 567 -18.07 37.31 26.00
CA ALA A 567 -18.25 38.70 26.36
C ALA A 567 -18.18 38.85 27.89
N VAL A 568 -17.68 39.97 28.40
CA VAL A 568 -17.62 40.23 29.85
C VAL A 568 -18.83 41.08 30.24
N ASP A 569 -19.53 40.67 31.30
CA ASP A 569 -20.72 41.31 31.86
C ASP A 569 -20.53 41.55 33.38
N CYS A 570 -21.51 42.24 33.99
CA CYS A 570 -21.69 42.35 35.44
C CYS A 570 -20.55 43.08 36.11
N GLN A 571 -20.21 44.26 35.60
CA GLN A 571 -19.14 45.06 36.17
C GLN A 571 -17.82 44.27 36.20
N GLY A 572 -17.53 43.50 35.14
CA GLY A 572 -16.31 42.69 35.04
C GLY A 572 -16.34 41.36 35.79
N ARG A 573 -17.44 40.99 36.46
CA ARG A 573 -17.48 39.83 37.37
C ARG A 573 -18.14 38.59 36.79
N CYS A 574 -18.69 38.64 35.58
CA CYS A 574 -19.24 37.47 34.90
C CYS A 574 -18.81 37.46 33.44
N ALA A 575 -18.71 36.26 32.86
CA ALA A 575 -18.56 36.06 31.44
C ALA A 575 -19.86 35.51 30.86
N LEU A 576 -20.28 36.06 29.73
CA LEU A 576 -21.35 35.52 28.90
C LEU A 576 -20.70 34.78 27.73
N LEU A 577 -20.96 33.48 27.65
CA LEU A 577 -20.28 32.59 26.72
C LEU A 577 -21.23 32.09 25.65
N LEU A 578 -20.83 32.27 24.41
CA LEU A 578 -21.53 31.73 23.25
C LEU A 578 -21.00 30.34 22.93
N HIS A 579 -21.90 29.37 22.86
CA HIS A 579 -21.56 27.98 22.56
C HIS A 579 -22.69 27.30 21.78
N ARG A 580 -22.48 26.01 21.48
CA ARG A 580 -23.44 25.17 20.73
C ARG A 580 -23.89 25.84 19.42
N GLN A 581 -22.93 26.17 18.56
CA GLN A 581 -23.22 26.69 17.21
C GLN A 581 -24.02 28.00 17.23
N GLY A 582 -23.74 28.87 18.20
CA GLY A 582 -24.31 30.21 18.31
C GLY A 582 -25.71 30.23 18.90
N ARG A 583 -26.22 29.10 19.40
CA ARG A 583 -27.62 28.95 19.83
C ARG A 583 -27.84 29.11 21.32
N ARG A 584 -26.78 29.09 22.12
CA ARG A 584 -26.86 29.17 23.57
C ARG A 584 -25.88 30.15 24.14
N LEU A 585 -26.35 30.87 25.16
CA LEU A 585 -25.57 31.79 25.96
C LEU A 585 -25.57 31.29 27.39
N THR A 586 -24.40 31.02 27.95
CA THR A 586 -24.27 30.66 29.36
C THR A 586 -23.57 31.79 30.10
N ARG A 587 -24.15 32.21 31.23
CA ARG A 587 -23.49 33.14 32.14
C ARG A 587 -22.69 32.37 33.19
N CYS A 588 -21.40 32.64 33.26
CA CYS A 588 -20.47 32.03 34.20
C CYS A 588 -19.84 33.10 35.09
N ALA A 589 -19.65 32.79 36.37
CA ALA A 589 -19.01 33.70 37.31
C ALA A 589 -17.50 33.79 37.03
N LEU A 590 -16.99 35.02 37.08
CA LEU A 590 -15.56 35.31 37.16
C LEU A 590 -15.20 35.56 38.64
N LYS A 591 -13.91 35.60 38.95
CA LYS A 591 -13.34 35.62 40.31
C LYS A 591 -14.11 36.49 41.32
N GLY A 592 -14.35 35.93 42.51
CA GLY A 592 -14.79 36.69 43.69
C GLY A 592 -16.31 36.81 43.87
N VAL A 593 -17.11 36.37 42.90
CA VAL A 593 -18.57 36.26 43.06
C VAL A 593 -18.92 34.82 43.43
N ARG A 594 -19.67 34.64 44.53
CA ARG A 594 -20.29 33.34 44.81
C ARG A 594 -21.18 33.00 43.63
N SER A 595 -20.90 31.88 42.98
CA SER A 595 -21.64 31.42 41.81
C SER A 595 -23.13 31.32 42.14
N GLU A 596 -23.90 32.35 41.82
CA GLU A 596 -25.31 32.19 41.51
C GLU A 596 -25.33 31.26 40.29
N GLY A 597 -25.91 30.06 40.45
CA GLY A 597 -25.70 28.93 39.54
C GLY A 597 -25.74 29.32 38.06
N ALA A 598 -24.86 28.71 37.26
CA ALA A 598 -24.74 29.04 35.85
C ALA A 598 -26.11 28.92 35.14
N VAL A 599 -26.58 30.03 34.58
CA VAL A 599 -27.85 30.08 33.85
C VAL A 599 -27.54 29.96 32.37
N ALA A 600 -27.96 28.85 31.76
CA ALA A 600 -27.97 28.67 30.32
C ALA A 600 -29.25 29.30 29.76
N MET A 601 -29.09 30.18 28.79
CA MET A 601 -30.14 30.91 28.10
C MET A 601 -30.15 30.48 26.63
N SER A 602 -31.35 30.28 26.07
CA SER A 602 -31.47 30.02 24.63
C SER A 602 -31.41 31.34 23.88
N LEU A 603 -30.68 31.36 22.78
CA LEU A 603 -30.92 32.34 21.74
C LEU A 603 -32.15 31.90 20.95
N SER A 604 -33.03 32.81 20.56
CA SER A 604 -34.10 32.45 19.64
C SER A 604 -33.51 32.22 18.25
N ASP A 605 -33.70 31.06 17.64
CA ASP A 605 -33.13 30.75 16.32
C ASP A 605 -33.92 31.36 15.14
N GLY A 606 -35.17 31.80 15.37
CA GLY A 606 -36.11 32.19 14.31
C GLY A 606 -35.76 33.43 13.48
N TRP A 607 -34.68 34.13 13.81
CA TRP A 607 -34.17 35.27 13.03
C TRP A 607 -32.88 34.96 12.26
N LEU A 608 -32.27 33.80 12.52
CA LEU A 608 -31.12 33.28 11.77
C LEU A 608 -31.62 32.71 10.44
N GLY A 609 -30.88 32.91 9.36
CA GLY A 609 -31.21 32.34 8.06
C GLY A 609 -31.27 30.81 8.11
N GLU A 610 -32.42 30.25 7.73
CA GLU A 610 -32.59 28.83 7.43
C GLU A 610 -31.77 28.53 6.17
N GLY A 611 -30.50 28.18 6.32
CA GLY A 611 -29.63 27.88 5.18
C GLY A 611 -30.24 26.81 4.27
N ASP A 612 -29.98 26.90 2.96
CA ASP A 612 -30.46 25.92 1.98
C ASP A 612 -29.41 24.81 1.78
N ALA A 613 -29.64 23.65 2.39
CA ALA A 613 -28.79 22.49 2.24
C ALA A 613 -28.68 21.99 0.78
N ALA A 614 -29.69 22.23 -0.06
CA ALA A 614 -29.65 21.87 -1.48
C ALA A 614 -28.73 22.80 -2.28
N ALA A 615 -28.65 24.08 -1.89
CA ALA A 615 -27.72 25.05 -2.45
C ALA A 615 -26.31 25.00 -1.81
N GLY A 616 -26.12 24.17 -0.78
CA GLY A 616 -24.89 24.13 0.00
C GLY A 616 -24.67 25.35 0.90
N GLU A 617 -25.73 26.12 1.16
CA GLU A 617 -25.69 27.25 2.10
C GLU A 617 -25.88 26.72 3.52
N ALA A 618 -24.87 26.93 4.37
CA ALA A 618 -24.95 26.54 5.77
C ALA A 618 -25.98 27.42 6.51
N GLN A 619 -26.65 26.85 7.51
CA GLN A 619 -27.50 27.62 8.41
C GLN A 619 -26.69 28.75 9.04
N GLU A 620 -27.30 29.93 9.11
CA GLU A 620 -26.64 31.07 9.72
C GLU A 620 -26.53 30.88 11.23
N GLU A 621 -25.38 31.24 11.80
CA GLU A 621 -25.09 31.09 13.23
C GLU A 621 -24.60 32.44 13.77
N VAL A 622 -24.73 32.66 15.08
CA VAL A 622 -24.05 33.77 15.74
C VAL A 622 -22.56 33.45 15.86
N SER A 623 -21.72 34.34 15.35
CA SER A 623 -20.25 34.19 15.32
C SER A 623 -19.54 34.96 16.42
N SER A 624 -20.06 36.15 16.78
CA SER A 624 -19.48 36.98 17.83
C SER A 624 -20.56 37.71 18.65
N LEU A 625 -20.22 38.07 19.89
CA LEU A 625 -21.10 38.74 20.83
C LEU A 625 -20.37 39.89 21.54
N ALA A 626 -20.98 41.07 21.54
CA ALA A 626 -20.55 42.22 22.33
C ALA A 626 -21.65 42.65 23.30
N LEU A 627 -21.27 43.11 24.49
CA LEU A 627 -22.21 43.61 25.50
C LEU A 627 -22.02 45.11 25.71
N LEU A 628 -23.13 45.80 25.98
CA LEU A 628 -23.13 47.21 26.39
C LEU A 628 -23.89 47.39 27.70
N ASP A 629 -23.32 48.16 28.62
CA ASP A 629 -23.90 48.39 29.95
C ASP A 629 -25.22 49.18 29.91
N SER A 630 -25.45 50.00 28.88
CA SER A 630 -26.65 50.82 28.74
C SER A 630 -27.10 50.99 27.29
N CYS A 631 -28.38 50.75 27.00
CA CYS A 631 -28.94 50.87 25.65
C CYS A 631 -29.81 52.11 25.49
N GLY A 632 -29.22 53.20 24.99
CA GLY A 632 -29.98 54.41 24.64
C GLY A 632 -30.76 55.04 25.81
N LYS A 633 -31.51 56.10 25.52
CA LYS A 633 -32.14 56.97 26.54
C LYS A 633 -33.38 56.38 27.24
N ALA A 634 -33.60 55.07 27.18
CA ALA A 634 -34.73 54.45 27.87
C ALA A 634 -34.42 54.36 29.38
N SER A 635 -35.32 54.88 30.21
CA SER A 635 -35.15 55.08 31.66
C SER A 635 -35.12 53.79 32.50
N GLY A 636 -34.59 52.68 31.99
CA GLY A 636 -34.47 51.40 32.71
C GLY A 636 -33.12 50.75 32.46
N SER A 637 -32.58 50.05 33.46
CA SER A 637 -31.30 49.34 33.41
C SER A 637 -31.37 48.06 32.54
N GLN A 638 -31.91 48.17 31.32
CA GLN A 638 -31.92 47.06 30.37
C GLN A 638 -30.55 46.95 29.71
N ARG A 639 -29.97 45.74 29.82
CA ARG A 639 -28.75 45.34 29.13
C ARG A 639 -29.08 44.97 27.69
N CYS A 640 -28.18 45.28 26.77
CA CYS A 640 -28.26 44.78 25.41
C CYS A 640 -26.97 44.10 25.03
N ALA A 641 -27.13 43.08 24.20
CA ALA A 641 -26.04 42.46 23.51
C ALA A 641 -26.16 42.77 22.02
N TYR A 642 -25.03 42.81 21.34
CA TYR A 642 -24.95 42.86 19.90
C TYR A 642 -24.34 41.56 19.42
N ALA A 643 -25.06 40.85 18.55
CA ALA A 643 -24.61 39.61 17.95
C ALA A 643 -24.24 39.87 16.50
N GLU A 644 -23.03 39.46 16.11
CA GLU A 644 -22.65 39.31 14.71
C GLU A 644 -22.94 37.89 14.26
N THR A 645 -23.45 37.71 13.05
CA THR A 645 -23.69 36.39 12.47
C THR A 645 -22.64 36.00 11.45
N THR A 646 -22.62 34.72 11.07
CA THR A 646 -21.75 34.19 10.00
C THR A 646 -22.01 34.80 8.62
N SER A 647 -23.14 35.48 8.42
CA SER A 647 -23.42 36.27 7.21
C SER A 647 -22.93 37.72 7.29
N GLY A 648 -22.43 38.15 8.46
CA GLY A 648 -22.01 39.52 8.74
C GLY A 648 -23.18 40.46 9.06
N ARG A 649 -24.32 39.94 9.52
CA ARG A 649 -25.41 40.78 10.06
C ARG A 649 -25.09 41.16 11.50
N LEU A 650 -25.41 42.39 11.87
CA LEU A 650 -25.31 42.87 13.24
C LEU A 650 -26.70 43.05 13.83
N VAL A 651 -27.00 42.33 14.91
CA VAL A 651 -28.33 42.29 15.54
C VAL A 651 -28.25 42.69 17.00
N GLU A 652 -29.09 43.62 17.41
CA GLU A 652 -29.31 43.99 18.81
C GLU A 652 -30.24 42.96 19.46
N LEU A 653 -29.74 42.33 20.52
CA LEU A 653 -30.44 41.35 21.35
C LEU A 653 -30.81 41.99 22.69
N LYS A 654 -31.99 41.65 23.20
CA LYS A 654 -32.45 42.03 24.54
C LYS A 654 -32.81 40.79 25.34
N SER A 655 -32.44 40.79 26.62
CA SER A 655 -32.88 39.77 27.55
C SER A 655 -34.38 39.94 27.83
N GLY A 656 -35.15 38.85 27.76
CA GLY A 656 -36.56 38.86 28.15
C GLY A 656 -36.78 39.40 29.57
N LEU A 657 -37.93 40.04 29.80
CA LEU A 657 -38.32 40.59 31.11
C LEU A 657 -38.28 39.50 32.19
N GLU A 658 -37.75 39.85 33.37
CA GLU A 658 -37.48 39.03 34.58
C GLU A 658 -38.69 38.23 35.15
N GLY A 659 -39.86 38.25 34.50
CA GLY A 659 -41.06 37.51 34.92
C GLY A 659 -41.36 36.21 34.17
N SER A 660 -40.65 35.92 33.07
CA SER A 660 -40.80 34.66 32.34
C SER A 660 -39.83 33.62 32.90
N MET A 661 -40.29 32.41 33.22
CA MET A 661 -39.44 31.30 33.72
C MET A 661 -38.31 30.89 32.76
N ARG A 662 -38.25 31.44 31.56
CA ARG A 662 -37.14 31.27 30.61
C ARG A 662 -36.60 32.64 30.21
N ALA A 663 -35.38 32.93 30.62
CA ALA A 663 -34.61 34.07 30.17
C ALA A 663 -34.09 33.79 28.76
N ASP A 664 -34.92 34.02 27.74
CA ASP A 664 -34.51 33.91 26.35
C ASP A 664 -34.00 35.28 25.85
N TRP A 665 -32.95 35.27 25.04
CA TRP A 665 -32.46 36.46 24.34
C TRP A 665 -33.19 36.59 23.01
N LEU A 666 -33.87 37.72 22.82
CA LEU A 666 -34.70 37.97 21.65
C LEU A 666 -34.09 39.08 20.79
N PRO A 667 -34.09 38.91 19.44
CA PRO A 667 -33.67 39.96 18.53
C PRO A 667 -34.66 41.11 18.62
N THR A 668 -34.15 42.31 18.83
CA THR A 668 -34.98 43.53 18.87
C THR A 668 -34.85 44.30 17.57
N ARG A 669 -33.64 44.41 17.03
CA ARG A 669 -33.37 45.23 15.84
C ARG A 669 -32.16 44.71 15.07
N VAL A 670 -32.23 44.71 13.74
CA VAL A 670 -31.06 44.52 12.87
C VAL A 670 -30.43 45.89 12.60
N LEU A 671 -29.18 46.07 13.01
CA LEU A 671 -28.44 47.32 12.86
C LEU A 671 -27.72 47.42 11.51
N MET A 672 -27.19 46.29 11.04
CA MET A 672 -26.54 46.17 9.75
C MET A 672 -27.08 44.93 9.04
N ALA A 673 -27.76 45.14 7.92
CA ALA A 673 -28.21 44.06 7.04
C ALA A 673 -27.05 43.55 6.18
N ASP A 674 -27.17 42.30 5.74
CA ASP A 674 -26.15 41.49 5.07
C ASP A 674 -25.20 42.28 4.16
N SER A 675 -23.91 42.29 4.53
CA SER A 675 -22.86 42.96 3.76
C SER A 675 -22.64 42.34 2.37
N ARG A 676 -23.06 41.09 2.14
CA ARG A 676 -22.97 40.41 0.83
C ARG A 676 -24.02 40.92 -0.15
N ALA A 677 -25.20 41.32 0.32
CA ALA A 677 -26.23 41.91 -0.53
C ALA A 677 -25.76 43.23 -1.17
N MET A 678 -24.91 44.00 -0.47
CA MET A 678 -24.30 45.23 -0.99
C MET A 678 -23.19 44.98 -2.02
N ARG A 679 -22.60 43.77 -2.12
CA ARG A 679 -21.55 43.45 -3.09
C ARG A 679 -22.05 42.81 -4.39
N ARG A 680 -23.35 42.45 -4.46
CA ARG A 680 -23.98 41.90 -5.68
C ARG A 680 -24.78 42.96 -6.48
N GLY A 681 -24.83 44.22 -6.02
CA GLY A 681 -25.52 45.33 -6.67
C GLY A 681 -24.61 46.18 -7.53
#